data_AF-A0A916BTQ0-F1
#
_entry.id   AF-A0A916BTQ0-F1
#
_cell.length_a   1.000
_cell.length_b   1.000
_cell.length_c   1.000
_cell.angle_alpha   90.00
_cell.angle_beta   90.00
_cell.angle_gamma   90.00
#
_symmetry.space_group_name_H-M   'P 1'
#
loop_
_entity.id
_entity.type
_entity.pdbx_description
1 polymer ?
#
loop_
_entity_poly.entity_id
_entity_poly.type
_entity_poly.pdbx_seq_one_letter_code
_entity_poly.pdbx_strand_id
1 'polypeptide(L)'
;MHLFHHCGSFDVNGRKFAQKPGCCASGVPFHLERRTPVSRIRFTPKSRHVFFLMIFIVLLLAACGAPSPVTVPTATSTAAPVETPTPTVTPAPSATLPPPTATPFVVNGPPPIEFDLGEATLLQPQYPPDSQFYTMPLRLNGLIAAPEGSGPFPVVVLLHGRHPACPPVSEQDTLEQWPCADERPNHQGFAYLASALAARGYVVLSINVNAAYAAGWGEETNDAARFSQIVDLYLVSLAAANGGTDVGFGVPLTGKVDPARIAFIAHSRSGELATVVLNTRAQNTSAEAIVQGFGPISAILYLAPAYGPNAEPVPAVPLGVILPSCDHDLSDLPGQHYYEAARLAPDRVSFASSIYLVGANHNFFNARLEDEAQNSERSDCAVTSRLTADEQRAFLAQYAPDFMDAAFGVKPYPEEAGLDAFVRPPDRLYGYRVLTSLSLPAAQRRIVLLPTEAERFQNNFGQPNELHGPLQVTFCETDQPCLAWPIQPGQSDQLRLSWTGPRSVFATQLPYEAQDLSEFDMLHLRVLVDPTALLNAPKLPQSFSVILQDTTGLSATVKVSDKTPALTYQPGAPSTKAYAWNGLAPMSSLRMALSTFEGIDLSSISSVALRLDGQPTGSILIADLEFLSEEPVALRPVPVVTGQINAAEPLTLTSDMVINVQLQDTSLLDAPAITIGQIDLAGAGQALPIDFSIEYNATTIVPTHTYTIRAQIFVSNELKYTSTRAYPVITQDNPTRGLEVLVESGASAGQLSGVIGGRITYLQNIVLPGDAVIEVILVDNSAPDVVTQFMGQTLIFANGKQVPLAFELEYPIEQIDPTHVYTLQARITLGNQPLFDTPQPIAVLTSGNPVTNVEILVQPVQ
;
A
#
# COMPACT_ATOMS: atom_id res chain seq x y z
N MET A 1 19.61 0.69 -4.73
CA MET A 1 20.24 1.78 -3.95
C MET A 1 21.76 1.74 -4.09
N HIS A 2 22.33 2.57 -4.98
CA HIS A 2 23.77 2.87 -5.07
C HIS A 2 23.90 4.36 -5.42
N LEU A 3 24.39 5.16 -4.46
CA LEU A 3 24.58 6.60 -4.61
C LEU A 3 25.71 6.90 -5.61
N PHE A 4 25.37 7.58 -6.70
CA PHE A 4 26.34 8.33 -7.50
C PHE A 4 26.27 9.80 -7.13
N HIS A 5 27.27 10.26 -6.36
CA HIS A 5 27.60 11.67 -6.25
C HIS A 5 28.12 12.19 -7.60
N HIS A 6 27.50 13.23 -8.13
CA HIS A 6 28.10 14.11 -9.13
C HIS A 6 28.07 15.55 -8.63
N CYS A 7 29.16 15.94 -7.98
CA CYS A 7 29.60 17.34 -7.97
C CYS A 7 30.27 17.62 -9.32
N GLY A 8 29.65 18.47 -10.12
CA GLY A 8 30.18 18.94 -11.39
C GLY A 8 29.99 20.44 -11.53
N SER A 9 30.83 21.22 -10.86
CA SER A 9 30.95 22.66 -11.11
C SER A 9 31.85 22.87 -12.33
N PHE A 10 31.30 23.43 -13.40
CA PHE A 10 32.07 24.03 -14.48
C PHE A 10 32.50 25.43 -14.04
N ASP A 11 33.82 25.68 -14.00
CA ASP A 11 34.35 27.04 -13.96
C ASP A 11 35.15 27.28 -15.25
N VAL A 12 34.73 28.31 -15.98
CA VAL A 12 35.35 28.83 -17.19
C VAL A 12 36.20 30.01 -16.75
N ASN A 13 37.43 29.76 -16.31
CA ASN A 13 38.60 30.64 -16.51
C ASN A 13 39.83 30.07 -15.79
N GLY A 14 40.74 29.48 -16.56
CA GLY A 14 41.96 28.89 -16.02
C GLY A 14 42.87 29.90 -15.30
N ARG A 15 43.07 29.71 -13.99
CA ARG A 15 44.28 30.12 -13.27
C ARG A 15 44.65 29.09 -12.19
N LYS A 16 45.89 28.58 -12.28
CA LYS A 16 46.56 27.73 -11.28
C LYS A 16 46.98 28.55 -10.07
N PHE A 17 47.00 27.93 -8.88
CA PHE A 17 47.95 28.03 -7.74
C PHE A 17 47.24 27.35 -6.53
N ALA A 18 47.83 26.71 -5.53
CA ALA A 18 49.10 26.08 -5.21
C ALA A 18 48.82 25.13 -4.02
N GLN A 19 49.70 24.15 -3.81
CA GLN A 19 49.54 23.01 -2.90
C GLN A 19 50.10 23.27 -1.48
N LYS A 20 49.54 22.55 -0.48
CA LYS A 20 50.10 22.05 0.82
C LYS A 20 49.88 22.87 2.13
N PRO A 21 50.05 22.26 3.35
CA PRO A 21 49.62 20.93 3.87
C PRO A 21 49.23 20.91 5.39
N GLY A 22 48.74 19.76 5.90
CA GLY A 22 48.72 19.38 7.33
C GLY A 22 47.30 19.29 7.93
N CYS A 23 46.89 18.31 8.75
CA CYS A 23 47.60 17.34 9.57
C CYS A 23 46.78 16.03 9.72
N CYS A 24 47.48 14.91 9.79
CA CYS A 24 47.00 13.64 10.34
C CYS A 24 47.00 13.71 11.88
N ALA A 25 46.04 13.04 12.54
CA ALA A 25 46.30 11.94 13.49
C ALA A 25 45.13 11.71 14.46
N SER A 26 44.51 10.54 14.40
CA SER A 26 44.45 9.58 15.52
C SER A 26 43.64 8.37 15.06
N GLY A 27 44.17 7.18 15.31
CA GLY A 27 43.53 5.92 14.97
C GLY A 27 43.63 4.95 16.13
N VAL A 28 42.73 3.96 16.16
CA VAL A 28 42.88 2.65 16.80
C VAL A 28 42.02 1.64 15.99
N PRO A 29 42.44 0.38 15.81
CA PRO A 29 42.02 -0.48 14.69
C PRO A 29 41.00 -1.55 15.07
N PHE A 30 40.28 -2.11 14.08
CA PHE A 30 39.61 -3.39 14.22
C PHE A 30 39.86 -4.32 13.02
N HIS A 31 40.02 -5.61 13.36
CA HIS A 31 40.48 -6.73 12.56
C HIS A 31 39.67 -7.00 11.28
N LEU A 32 40.38 -7.19 10.16
CA LEU A 32 39.87 -7.85 8.95
C LEU A 32 40.29 -9.32 8.96
N GLU A 33 39.31 -10.23 8.98
CA GLU A 33 39.50 -11.61 8.54
C GLU A 33 39.13 -11.77 7.06
N ARG A 34 39.87 -12.68 6.42
CA ARG A 34 40.01 -12.87 4.97
C ARG A 34 38.79 -13.54 4.36
N ARG A 35 38.43 -13.12 3.14
CA ARG A 35 37.91 -14.04 2.11
C ARG A 35 38.64 -13.81 0.77
N THR A 36 39.00 -14.93 0.15
CA THR A 36 39.75 -15.09 -1.09
C THR A 36 38.92 -14.75 -2.35
N PRO A 37 39.57 -14.48 -3.51
CA PRO A 37 38.92 -13.92 -4.70
C PRO A 37 38.54 -14.99 -5.75
N VAL A 38 37.46 -14.76 -6.51
CA VAL A 38 37.16 -15.53 -7.74
C VAL A 38 36.80 -14.59 -8.90
N SER A 39 37.61 -14.73 -9.95
CA SER A 39 37.57 -14.31 -11.37
C SER A 39 36.64 -13.22 -11.89
N ARG A 40 37.26 -12.16 -12.45
CA ARG A 40 36.70 -11.25 -13.46
C ARG A 40 36.74 -11.88 -14.86
N ILE A 41 35.61 -11.94 -15.54
CA ILE A 41 35.52 -12.13 -17.00
C ILE A 41 35.51 -10.73 -17.65
N ARG A 42 36.44 -10.50 -18.59
CA ARG A 42 36.51 -9.29 -19.44
C ARG A 42 35.82 -9.59 -20.77
N PHE A 43 34.91 -8.73 -21.21
CA PHE A 43 34.52 -8.60 -22.61
C PHE A 43 34.98 -7.23 -23.13
N THR A 44 35.66 -7.24 -24.27
CA THR A 44 36.16 -6.06 -25.01
C THR A 44 35.19 -5.69 -26.14
N PRO A 45 35.07 -4.41 -26.54
CA PRO A 45 34.19 -3.99 -27.62
C PRO A 45 34.95 -3.90 -28.96
N LYS A 46 34.29 -4.29 -30.06
CA LYS A 46 34.69 -3.91 -31.42
C LYS A 46 33.50 -3.28 -32.15
N SER A 47 33.61 -1.98 -32.39
CA SER A 47 32.85 -1.22 -33.40
C SER A 47 33.43 -1.46 -34.79
N ARG A 48 32.60 -1.47 -35.85
CA ARG A 48 32.62 -0.46 -36.96
C ARG A 48 31.84 -0.87 -38.23
N HIS A 49 31.15 0.15 -38.80
CA HIS A 49 30.69 0.34 -40.20
C HIS A 49 29.26 -0.18 -40.49
N VAL A 50 28.31 0.53 -41.11
CA VAL A 50 28.31 1.70 -42.02
C VAL A 50 27.01 2.51 -41.79
N PHE A 51 27.14 3.83 -41.73
CA PHE A 51 26.06 4.81 -41.84
C PHE A 51 26.36 5.65 -43.08
N PHE A 52 25.59 5.51 -44.16
CA PHE A 52 25.59 6.46 -45.28
C PHE A 52 24.29 6.36 -46.06
N LEU A 53 23.77 7.54 -46.40
CA LEU A 53 22.81 7.86 -47.46
C LEU A 53 21.31 7.84 -47.10
N MET A 54 20.89 8.96 -46.51
CA MET A 54 19.58 9.55 -46.80
C MET A 54 19.76 10.64 -47.86
N ILE A 55 18.76 10.75 -48.76
CA ILE A 55 18.43 11.89 -49.64
C ILE A 55 19.31 12.05 -50.88
N PHE A 56 18.84 11.53 -52.02
CA PHE A 56 18.73 12.27 -53.28
C PHE A 56 17.81 11.48 -54.23
N ILE A 57 17.06 12.22 -55.07
CA ILE A 57 16.13 11.75 -56.12
C ILE A 57 14.67 11.57 -55.68
N VAL A 58 14.07 12.71 -55.32
CA VAL A 58 12.78 13.10 -55.92
C VAL A 58 13.06 13.50 -57.37
N LEU A 59 12.13 13.18 -58.28
CA LEU A 59 12.09 13.42 -59.75
C LEU A 59 12.71 12.34 -60.65
N LEU A 60 11.89 11.33 -60.99
CA LEU A 60 11.81 10.78 -62.34
C LEU A 60 10.37 10.34 -62.61
N LEU A 61 9.70 11.10 -63.48
CA LEU A 61 8.37 10.86 -64.03
C LEU A 61 8.43 9.83 -65.17
N ALA A 62 7.29 9.13 -65.34
CA ALA A 62 6.77 8.46 -66.53
C ALA A 62 7.37 7.09 -66.93
N ALA A 63 6.59 6.02 -66.78
CA ALA A 63 5.76 5.47 -67.87
C ALA A 63 5.16 4.08 -67.54
N CYS A 64 3.87 3.93 -67.86
CA CYS A 64 3.13 2.73 -68.27
C CYS A 64 2.93 1.55 -67.30
N GLY A 65 1.64 1.26 -67.02
CA GLY A 65 1.17 -0.10 -66.76
C GLY A 65 -0.12 -0.19 -65.95
N ALA A 66 -1.28 -0.11 -66.61
CA ALA A 66 -2.55 -0.66 -66.11
C ALA A 66 -3.09 -1.64 -67.16
N PRO A 67 -3.77 -2.73 -66.75
CA PRO A 67 -5.21 -2.75 -67.01
C PRO A 67 -6.10 -3.34 -65.89
N SER A 68 -7.21 -2.63 -65.68
CA SER A 68 -8.62 -2.92 -65.33
C SER A 68 -9.07 -4.12 -64.46
N PRO A 69 -10.02 -3.89 -63.53
CA PRO A 69 -10.96 -4.90 -63.04
C PRO A 69 -12.29 -4.93 -63.82
N VAL A 70 -12.95 -6.09 -63.75
CA VAL A 70 -14.16 -6.53 -64.47
C VAL A 70 -15.44 -5.89 -63.92
N THR A 71 -16.34 -5.50 -64.82
CA THR A 71 -17.73 -5.03 -64.55
C THR A 71 -18.78 -6.09 -64.90
N VAL A 72 -19.83 -6.24 -64.09
CA VAL A 72 -21.16 -6.75 -64.46
C VAL A 72 -22.23 -6.04 -63.56
N PRO A 73 -23.53 -5.94 -63.91
CA PRO A 73 -24.13 -4.68 -64.35
C PRO A 73 -25.32 -4.22 -63.48
N THR A 74 -25.60 -2.92 -63.54
CA THR A 74 -26.82 -2.32 -62.97
C THR A 74 -27.93 -2.34 -64.03
N ALA A 75 -29.10 -2.88 -63.68
CA ALA A 75 -30.34 -2.69 -64.42
C ALA A 75 -31.18 -1.58 -63.75
N THR A 76 -31.69 -0.68 -64.59
CA THR A 76 -32.57 0.47 -64.34
C THR A 76 -33.96 0.06 -63.85
N SER A 77 -34.58 0.85 -62.95
CA SER A 77 -35.93 1.43 -63.18
C SER A 77 -36.42 2.34 -62.04
N THR A 78 -36.60 3.62 -62.38
CA THR A 78 -37.71 4.54 -62.06
C THR A 78 -38.13 4.91 -60.63
N ALA A 79 -38.14 6.25 -60.45
CA ALA A 79 -39.10 7.10 -59.73
C ALA A 79 -38.72 7.57 -58.31
N ALA A 80 -38.71 8.90 -58.17
CA ALA A 80 -38.26 9.71 -57.03
C ALA A 80 -39.17 9.60 -55.80
N PRO A 81 -38.63 9.99 -54.62
CA PRO A 81 -39.23 11.16 -53.96
C PRO A 81 -38.23 12.11 -53.27
N VAL A 82 -38.53 13.40 -53.44
CA VAL A 82 -38.50 14.48 -52.44
C VAL A 82 -37.18 14.70 -51.65
N GLU A 83 -36.47 15.76 -52.03
CA GLU A 83 -35.43 16.38 -51.21
C GLU A 83 -36.01 16.92 -49.89
N THR A 84 -35.42 16.51 -48.78
CA THR A 84 -35.52 17.20 -47.47
C THR A 84 -34.08 17.55 -47.07
N PRO A 85 -33.77 18.78 -46.63
CA PRO A 85 -32.40 19.25 -46.52
C PRO A 85 -31.64 18.53 -45.39
N THR A 86 -30.45 18.03 -45.73
CA THR A 86 -29.44 17.55 -44.78
C THR A 86 -29.06 18.69 -43.83
N PRO A 87 -29.17 18.54 -42.49
CA PRO A 87 -28.66 19.56 -41.59
C PRO A 87 -27.13 19.57 -41.67
N THR A 88 -26.59 20.67 -42.17
CA THR A 88 -25.17 20.99 -42.03
C THR A 88 -24.89 21.16 -40.54
N VAL A 89 -24.28 20.17 -39.90
CA VAL A 89 -23.79 20.31 -38.51
C VAL A 89 -22.54 21.18 -38.55
N THR A 90 -22.73 22.47 -38.32
CA THR A 90 -21.66 23.38 -37.91
C THR A 90 -21.11 22.88 -36.57
N PRO A 91 -19.79 22.69 -36.41
CA PRO A 91 -19.24 22.29 -35.12
C PRO A 91 -19.60 23.36 -34.08
N ALA A 92 -20.27 22.94 -33.02
CA ALA A 92 -20.57 23.82 -31.89
C ALA A 92 -19.24 24.33 -31.30
N PRO A 93 -19.11 25.63 -31.02
CA PRO A 93 -17.95 26.13 -30.30
C PRO A 93 -17.91 25.42 -28.94
N SER A 94 -16.72 24.94 -28.56
CA SER A 94 -16.45 24.54 -27.16
C SER A 94 -17.03 25.61 -26.26
N ALA A 95 -18.00 25.24 -25.42
CA ALA A 95 -18.44 26.12 -24.36
C ALA A 95 -17.28 26.26 -23.38
N THR A 96 -16.45 27.28 -23.59
CA THR A 96 -15.59 27.84 -22.56
C THR A 96 -16.55 28.32 -21.47
N LEU A 97 -16.61 27.59 -20.36
CA LEU A 97 -17.29 28.09 -19.17
C LEU A 97 -16.68 29.46 -18.84
N PRO A 98 -17.50 30.47 -18.48
CA PRO A 98 -16.97 31.74 -18.03
C PRO A 98 -16.02 31.47 -16.84
N PRO A 99 -14.91 32.22 -16.72
CA PRO A 99 -14.06 32.13 -15.54
C PRO A 99 -14.95 32.29 -14.29
N PRO A 100 -14.66 31.56 -13.20
CA PRO A 100 -15.40 31.74 -11.96
C PRO A 100 -15.44 33.23 -11.66
N THR A 101 -16.64 33.78 -11.50
CA THR A 101 -16.79 35.17 -11.09
C THR A 101 -16.38 35.18 -9.63
N ALA A 102 -15.10 35.42 -9.37
CA ALA A 102 -14.56 35.56 -8.03
C ALA A 102 -15.17 36.82 -7.41
N THR A 103 -16.33 36.69 -6.78
CA THR A 103 -16.62 37.53 -5.62
C THR A 103 -15.42 37.35 -4.68
N PRO A 104 -14.70 38.43 -4.31
CA PRO A 104 -13.57 38.29 -3.40
C PRO A 104 -14.08 37.59 -2.14
N PHE A 105 -13.40 36.52 -1.75
CA PHE A 105 -13.75 35.80 -0.53
C PHE A 105 -13.51 36.75 0.66
N VAL A 106 -14.60 37.17 1.30
CA VAL A 106 -14.54 38.04 2.47
C VAL A 106 -14.53 37.16 3.71
N VAL A 107 -13.40 37.12 4.41
CA VAL A 107 -13.31 36.51 5.73
C VAL A 107 -14.03 37.42 6.72
N ASN A 108 -15.17 36.96 7.23
CA ASN A 108 -15.90 37.64 8.31
C ASN A 108 -15.44 37.08 9.67
N GLY A 109 -14.21 37.41 10.07
CA GLY A 109 -13.61 36.96 11.32
C GLY A 109 -12.93 38.10 12.07
N PRO A 110 -12.54 37.89 13.34
CA PRO A 110 -11.74 38.87 14.05
C PRO A 110 -10.42 39.08 13.29
N PRO A 111 -9.98 40.35 13.09
CA PRO A 111 -8.72 40.61 12.44
C PRO A 111 -7.58 40.11 13.33
N PRO A 112 -6.57 39.43 12.76
CA PRO A 112 -5.38 39.08 13.51
C PRO A 112 -4.65 40.35 13.95
N ILE A 113 -4.11 40.33 15.17
CA ILE A 113 -3.25 41.39 15.68
C ILE A 113 -1.81 40.92 15.73
N GLU A 114 -0.88 41.84 15.49
CA GLU A 114 0.55 41.58 15.66
C GLU A 114 0.93 41.60 17.14
N PHE A 115 1.74 40.64 17.55
CA PHE A 115 2.29 40.57 18.89
C PHE A 115 3.81 40.47 18.84
N ASP A 116 4.45 40.88 19.93
CA ASP A 116 5.89 40.79 20.15
C ASP A 116 6.15 40.43 21.60
N LEU A 117 6.64 39.22 21.84
CA LEU A 117 6.96 38.69 23.16
C LEU A 117 8.39 39.05 23.60
N GLY A 118 9.11 39.81 22.77
CA GLY A 118 10.48 40.25 23.01
C GLY A 118 11.54 39.33 22.43
N GLU A 119 12.78 39.58 22.86
CA GLU A 119 13.96 38.83 22.44
C GLU A 119 14.07 37.50 23.19
N ALA A 120 14.50 36.46 22.48
CA ALA A 120 14.82 35.15 23.03
C ALA A 120 16.17 34.67 22.48
N THR A 121 16.61 33.51 22.98
CA THR A 121 17.85 32.87 22.55
C THR A 121 17.61 31.37 22.38
N LEU A 122 17.95 30.84 21.20
CA LEU A 122 18.01 29.39 20.97
C LEU A 122 19.39 28.86 21.39
N LEU A 123 19.41 27.64 21.90
CA LEU A 123 20.63 26.93 22.23
C LEU A 123 20.99 25.93 21.13
N GLN A 124 22.27 25.88 20.78
CA GLN A 124 22.82 25.03 19.73
C GLN A 124 23.97 24.18 20.30
N PRO A 125 23.66 23.13 21.08
CA PRO A 125 24.65 22.37 21.83
C PRO A 125 25.62 21.57 20.95
N GLN A 126 25.39 21.47 19.64
CA GLN A 126 26.36 20.93 18.70
C GLN A 126 27.61 21.82 18.56
N TYR A 127 27.52 23.09 18.97
CA TYR A 127 28.67 23.99 19.06
C TYR A 127 29.24 24.02 20.50
N PRO A 128 30.55 24.26 20.67
CA PRO A 128 31.14 24.50 21.99
C PRO A 128 30.49 25.71 22.69
N PRO A 129 30.33 25.72 24.02
CA PRO A 129 29.71 26.84 24.76
C PRO A 129 30.36 28.22 24.56
N ASP A 130 31.62 28.28 24.17
CA ASP A 130 32.38 29.50 23.87
C ASP A 130 32.29 29.95 22.40
N SER A 131 31.64 29.15 21.54
CA SER A 131 31.36 29.49 20.15
C SER A 131 30.29 30.57 20.04
N GLN A 132 30.47 31.54 19.15
CA GLN A 132 29.43 32.52 18.80
C GLN A 132 28.14 31.87 18.25
N PHE A 133 28.22 30.63 17.76
CA PHE A 133 27.08 29.89 17.23
C PHE A 133 26.34 29.09 18.32
N TYR A 134 26.86 29.01 19.55
CA TYR A 134 26.21 28.25 20.64
C TYR A 134 24.85 28.83 21.02
N THR A 135 24.75 30.15 21.02
CA THR A 135 23.50 30.89 21.25
C THR A 135 23.07 31.59 19.97
N MET A 136 21.78 31.54 19.65
CA MET A 136 21.22 32.23 18.50
C MET A 136 20.10 33.19 18.94
N PRO A 137 20.27 34.51 18.77
CA PRO A 137 19.21 35.46 19.11
C PRO A 137 18.07 35.39 18.09
N LEU A 138 16.86 35.61 18.57
CA LEU A 138 15.67 35.81 17.74
C LEU A 138 14.64 36.69 18.46
N ARG A 139 13.74 37.29 17.67
CA ARG A 139 12.54 37.95 18.17
C ARG A 139 11.36 36.99 18.13
N LEU A 140 10.57 36.97 19.21
CA LEU A 140 9.35 36.16 19.30
C LEU A 140 8.13 36.99 18.92
N ASN A 141 7.94 37.22 17.63
CA ASN A 141 6.81 37.97 17.09
C ASN A 141 5.92 37.12 16.16
N GLY A 142 4.68 37.56 15.99
CA GLY A 142 3.73 36.83 15.15
C GLY A 142 2.39 37.54 15.05
N LEU A 143 1.41 36.81 14.51
CA LEU A 143 0.01 37.22 14.52
C LEU A 143 -0.80 36.32 15.46
N ILE A 144 -1.73 36.91 16.21
CA ILE A 144 -2.74 36.18 16.96
C ILE A 144 -4.15 36.62 16.56
N ALA A 145 -5.03 35.64 16.33
CA ALA A 145 -6.47 35.86 16.20
C ALA A 145 -7.17 34.99 17.23
N ALA A 146 -8.05 35.57 18.03
CA ALA A 146 -8.79 34.85 19.07
C ALA A 146 -10.30 35.03 18.86
N PRO A 147 -11.12 33.99 19.10
CA PRO A 147 -12.56 34.11 19.00
C PRO A 147 -13.13 35.03 20.08
N GLU A 148 -14.29 35.62 19.77
CA GLU A 148 -15.12 36.29 20.77
C GLU A 148 -15.73 35.27 21.76
N GLY A 149 -16.12 35.73 22.95
CA GLY A 149 -16.74 34.87 23.97
C GLY A 149 -15.76 34.22 24.97
N SER A 150 -16.33 33.43 25.89
CA SER A 150 -15.58 32.66 26.90
C SER A 150 -15.20 31.29 26.32
N GLY A 151 -13.90 30.98 26.32
CA GLY A 151 -13.38 29.68 25.90
C GLY A 151 -13.67 28.55 26.92
N PRO A 152 -12.88 27.46 26.92
CA PRO A 152 -11.62 27.29 26.21
C PRO A 152 -11.80 26.89 24.74
N PHE A 153 -10.99 27.45 23.86
CA PHE A 153 -10.98 27.21 22.42
C PHE A 153 -9.76 26.36 22.01
N PRO A 154 -9.91 25.42 21.06
CA PRO A 154 -8.76 24.72 20.47
C PRO A 154 -7.82 25.70 19.77
N VAL A 155 -6.54 25.32 19.66
CA VAL A 155 -5.47 26.15 19.10
C VAL A 155 -5.08 25.65 17.72
N VAL A 156 -4.88 26.58 16.78
CA VAL A 156 -4.20 26.31 15.51
C VAL A 156 -2.93 27.13 15.41
N VAL A 157 -1.80 26.49 15.12
CA VAL A 157 -0.53 27.18 14.83
C VAL A 157 -0.23 27.12 13.34
N LEU A 158 -0.06 28.28 12.72
CA LEU A 158 0.30 28.45 11.32
C LEU A 158 1.82 28.61 11.23
N LEU A 159 2.45 27.73 10.45
CA LEU A 159 3.89 27.58 10.32
C LEU A 159 4.29 27.85 8.87
N HIS A 160 4.94 28.99 8.62
CA HIS A 160 5.34 29.38 7.26
C HIS A 160 6.55 28.60 6.74
N GLY A 161 6.68 28.54 5.41
CA GLY A 161 7.79 27.86 4.74
C GLY A 161 9.14 28.55 4.87
N ARG A 162 10.19 27.87 4.37
CA ARG A 162 11.53 28.43 4.20
C ARG A 162 11.52 29.37 3.00
N HIS A 163 11.62 30.67 3.29
CA HIS A 163 11.79 31.73 2.31
C HIS A 163 12.83 32.71 2.82
N PRO A 164 13.34 33.60 1.96
CA PRO A 164 14.30 34.59 2.43
C PRO A 164 13.77 35.38 3.63
N ALA A 165 14.58 35.53 4.67
CA ALA A 165 14.22 36.19 5.91
C ALA A 165 14.96 37.50 6.09
N CYS A 166 16.27 37.50 5.84
CA CYS A 166 17.14 38.67 5.96
C CYS A 166 17.85 39.01 4.65
N PRO A 167 18.34 40.25 4.47
CA PRO A 167 19.21 40.58 3.35
C PRO A 167 20.46 39.67 3.30
N PRO A 168 20.95 39.32 2.10
CA PRO A 168 22.18 38.57 1.96
C PRO A 168 23.38 39.38 2.46
N VAL A 169 24.43 38.69 2.94
CA VAL A 169 25.67 39.31 3.45
C VAL A 169 26.39 40.13 2.36
N SER A 170 26.23 39.77 1.09
CA SER A 170 26.65 40.57 -0.06
C SER A 170 25.82 40.21 -1.30
N GLU A 171 25.87 41.01 -2.37
CA GLU A 171 25.19 40.69 -3.65
C GLU A 171 25.69 39.40 -4.31
N GLN A 172 26.87 38.91 -3.92
CA GLN A 172 27.50 37.69 -4.44
C GLN A 172 27.30 36.49 -3.50
N ASP A 173 26.73 36.71 -2.31
CA ASP A 173 26.48 35.69 -1.30
C ASP A 173 24.98 35.36 -1.24
N THR A 174 24.69 34.10 -0.94
CA THR A 174 23.32 33.62 -0.69
C THR A 174 23.03 33.43 0.79
N LEU A 175 24.07 33.54 1.64
CA LEU A 175 23.93 33.51 3.09
C LEU A 175 23.29 34.81 3.57
N GLU A 176 22.23 34.67 4.35
CA GLU A 176 21.54 35.79 4.96
C GLU A 176 22.24 36.27 6.23
N GLN A 177 22.27 37.59 6.41
CA GLN A 177 22.77 38.18 7.65
C GLN A 177 21.73 38.00 8.75
N TRP A 178 21.99 37.11 9.70
CA TRP A 178 21.15 36.95 10.89
C TRP A 178 21.89 37.43 12.15
N PRO A 179 21.21 38.02 13.15
CA PRO A 179 19.90 38.67 13.02
C PRO A 179 19.99 39.92 12.13
N CYS A 180 18.86 40.41 11.64
CA CYS A 180 18.77 41.65 10.87
C CYS A 180 17.67 42.58 11.39
N ALA A 181 17.80 43.88 11.12
CA ALA A 181 16.76 44.86 11.46
C ALA A 181 15.55 44.78 10.49
N ASP A 182 15.82 44.53 9.21
CA ASP A 182 14.83 44.49 8.14
C ASP A 182 14.42 43.04 7.82
N GLU A 183 13.89 42.35 8.81
CA GLU A 183 13.41 40.97 8.65
C GLU A 183 12.11 40.93 7.82
N ARG A 184 12.04 40.03 6.84
CA ARG A 184 10.84 39.79 6.04
C ARG A 184 9.76 39.08 6.86
N PRO A 185 8.55 39.65 6.99
CA PRO A 185 7.53 39.12 7.90
C PRO A 185 6.73 37.97 7.25
N ASN A 186 7.39 36.84 7.00
CA ASN A 186 6.80 35.67 6.32
C ASN A 186 5.56 35.11 7.05
N HIS A 187 5.54 35.21 8.39
CA HIS A 187 4.40 34.83 9.24
C HIS A 187 3.12 35.66 8.99
N GLN A 188 3.23 36.90 8.52
CA GLN A 188 2.08 37.76 8.26
C GLN A 188 1.26 37.31 7.04
N GLY A 189 1.85 36.47 6.17
CA GLY A 189 1.20 35.96 4.96
C GLY A 189 -0.06 35.13 5.20
N PHE A 190 -0.26 34.63 6.41
CA PHE A 190 -1.43 33.84 6.80
C PHE A 190 -2.50 34.62 7.57
N ALA A 191 -2.44 35.97 7.58
CA ALA A 191 -3.43 36.80 8.28
C ALA A 191 -4.89 36.46 7.89
N TYR A 192 -5.15 36.22 6.60
CA TYR A 192 -6.47 35.83 6.09
C TYR A 192 -6.95 34.49 6.69
N LEU A 193 -6.05 33.51 6.81
CA LEU A 193 -6.35 32.19 7.33
C LEU A 193 -6.54 32.21 8.84
N ALA A 194 -5.72 33.00 9.56
CA ALA A 194 -5.88 33.21 10.99
C ALA A 194 -7.26 33.79 11.33
N SER A 195 -7.72 34.77 10.56
CA SER A 195 -9.05 35.33 10.72
C SER A 195 -10.16 34.31 10.43
N ALA A 196 -10.01 33.49 9.38
CA ALA A 196 -11.01 32.50 8.99
C ALA A 196 -11.17 31.39 10.04
N LEU A 197 -10.06 30.90 10.59
CA LEU A 197 -10.06 29.92 11.67
C LEU A 197 -10.59 30.52 12.98
N ALA A 198 -10.23 31.77 13.32
CA ALA A 198 -10.78 32.41 14.51
C ALA A 198 -12.29 32.64 14.42
N ALA A 199 -12.82 32.93 13.23
CA ALA A 199 -14.27 32.96 12.98
C ALA A 199 -14.96 31.60 13.25
N ARG A 200 -14.23 30.50 13.10
CA ARG A 200 -14.68 29.12 13.37
C ARG A 200 -14.50 28.69 14.83
N GLY A 201 -13.98 29.56 15.71
CA GLY A 201 -13.82 29.25 17.13
C GLY A 201 -12.46 28.68 17.52
N TYR A 202 -11.40 28.96 16.76
CA TYR A 202 -10.02 28.59 17.10
C TYR A 202 -9.23 29.79 17.62
N VAL A 203 -8.40 29.62 18.65
CA VAL A 203 -7.30 30.57 18.91
C VAL A 203 -6.18 30.25 17.94
N VAL A 204 -5.75 31.24 17.16
CA VAL A 204 -4.80 31.02 16.06
C VAL A 204 -3.53 31.82 16.28
N LEU A 205 -2.38 31.16 16.18
CA LEU A 205 -1.06 31.78 16.18
C LEU A 205 -0.40 31.58 14.82
N SER A 206 -0.08 32.66 14.10
CA SER A 206 0.85 32.61 12.97
C SER A 206 2.22 33.08 13.45
N ILE A 207 3.14 32.15 13.66
CA ILE A 207 4.40 32.42 14.35
C ILE A 207 5.55 32.69 13.37
N ASN A 208 6.48 33.55 13.77
CA ASN A 208 7.71 33.76 13.04
C ASN A 208 8.70 32.62 13.30
N VAL A 209 8.99 31.84 12.26
CA VAL A 209 9.96 30.73 12.28
C VAL A 209 11.16 30.97 11.37
N ASN A 210 11.35 32.20 10.88
CA ASN A 210 12.50 32.57 10.03
C ASN A 210 13.85 32.15 10.63
N ALA A 211 14.01 32.33 11.94
CA ALA A 211 15.23 31.95 12.66
C ALA A 211 15.57 30.45 12.51
N ALA A 212 14.59 29.58 12.27
CA ALA A 212 14.86 28.17 12.02
C ALA A 212 15.69 27.95 10.74
N TYR A 213 15.51 28.80 9.73
CA TYR A 213 16.06 28.64 8.38
C TYR A 213 17.30 29.49 8.11
N ALA A 214 17.75 30.28 9.09
CA ALA A 214 18.87 31.20 8.90
C ALA A 214 20.22 30.45 8.86
N ALA A 215 20.63 30.06 7.65
CA ALA A 215 21.89 29.35 7.40
C ALA A 215 23.14 30.14 7.83
N GLY A 216 23.07 31.48 7.83
CA GLY A 216 24.16 32.37 8.24
C GLY A 216 24.56 32.26 9.73
N TRP A 217 23.83 31.50 10.55
CA TRP A 217 24.08 31.34 11.99
C TRP A 217 24.45 29.90 12.39
N GLY A 218 25.39 29.27 11.65
CA GLY A 218 25.98 27.97 11.97
C GLY A 218 25.38 26.79 11.19
N GLU A 219 25.60 26.77 9.87
CA GLU A 219 25.32 25.68 8.89
C GLU A 219 23.85 25.17 8.77
N GLU A 220 23.51 24.64 7.58
CA GLU A 220 22.13 24.26 7.16
C GLU A 220 21.55 23.01 7.85
N THR A 221 22.28 22.32 8.74
CA THR A 221 21.90 20.98 9.22
C THR A 221 21.10 20.96 10.52
N ASN A 222 20.80 22.12 11.13
CA ASN A 222 20.14 22.18 12.44
C ASN A 222 18.71 22.77 12.44
N ASP A 223 18.07 22.90 11.27
CA ASP A 223 16.72 23.49 11.15
C ASP A 223 15.72 22.88 12.14
N ALA A 224 15.70 21.55 12.28
CA ALA A 224 14.75 20.84 13.14
C ALA A 224 14.90 21.22 14.62
N ALA A 225 16.14 21.30 15.14
CA ALA A 225 16.35 21.63 16.55
C ALA A 225 16.05 23.11 16.85
N ARG A 226 16.33 24.01 15.91
CA ARG A 226 15.95 25.43 16.03
C ARG A 226 14.43 25.57 15.99
N PHE A 227 13.79 24.94 15.01
CA PHE A 227 12.34 24.98 14.82
C PHE A 227 11.58 24.48 16.06
N SER A 228 11.97 23.32 16.61
CA SER A 228 11.34 22.78 17.81
C SER A 228 11.43 23.74 19.00
N GLN A 229 12.62 24.33 19.26
CA GLN A 229 12.79 25.32 20.32
C GLN A 229 11.92 26.56 20.12
N ILE A 230 11.80 27.05 18.89
CA ILE A 230 10.95 28.21 18.56
C ILE A 230 9.47 27.89 18.86
N VAL A 231 8.98 26.74 18.41
CA VAL A 231 7.60 26.31 18.67
C VAL A 231 7.36 26.15 20.17
N ASP A 232 8.31 25.56 20.91
CA ASP A 232 8.23 25.43 22.37
C ASP A 232 8.10 26.80 23.06
N LEU A 233 8.91 27.79 22.68
CA LEU A 233 8.86 29.14 23.23
C LEU A 233 7.47 29.79 23.04
N TYR A 234 6.86 29.66 21.86
CA TYR A 234 5.52 30.21 21.62
C TYR A 234 4.43 29.46 22.39
N LEU A 235 4.46 28.12 22.44
CA LEU A 235 3.43 27.33 23.12
C LEU A 235 3.50 27.47 24.64
N VAL A 236 4.70 27.54 25.23
CA VAL A 236 4.89 27.85 26.66
C VAL A 236 4.39 29.26 26.99
N SER A 237 4.68 30.23 26.12
CA SER A 237 4.19 31.60 26.28
C SER A 237 2.65 31.66 26.22
N LEU A 238 2.03 30.93 25.28
CA LEU A 238 0.58 30.83 25.15
C LEU A 238 -0.04 30.20 26.40
N ALA A 239 0.56 29.12 26.91
CA ALA A 239 0.12 28.46 28.14
C ALA A 239 0.22 29.37 29.36
N ALA A 240 1.30 30.14 29.49
CA ALA A 240 1.45 31.14 30.56
C ALA A 240 0.40 32.25 30.46
N ALA A 241 0.10 32.73 29.25
CA ALA A 241 -0.95 33.72 29.02
C ALA A 241 -2.36 33.17 29.35
N ASN A 242 -2.62 31.91 29.02
CA ASN A 242 -3.84 31.21 29.41
C ASN A 242 -3.95 31.07 30.94
N GLY A 243 -2.83 30.91 31.64
CA GLY A 243 -2.74 30.87 33.10
C GLY A 243 -2.87 32.23 33.80
N GLY A 244 -2.93 33.34 33.05
CA GLY A 244 -3.13 34.69 33.61
C GLY A 244 -1.90 35.60 33.61
N THR A 245 -0.76 35.15 33.09
CA THR A 245 0.43 35.99 32.94
C THR A 245 0.27 36.93 31.73
N ASP A 246 0.58 38.22 31.88
CA ASP A 246 0.66 39.11 30.72
C ASP A 246 2.01 38.91 30.02
N VAL A 247 2.00 38.16 28.91
CA VAL A 247 3.19 37.86 28.09
C VAL A 247 3.34 38.80 26.90
N GLY A 248 2.36 39.67 26.63
CA GLY A 248 2.42 40.63 25.52
C GLY A 248 1.74 40.20 24.21
N PHE A 249 0.84 39.21 24.23
CA PHE A 249 0.05 38.82 23.04
C PHE A 249 -0.94 39.90 22.58
N GLY A 250 -1.22 40.92 23.38
CA GLY A 250 -2.14 42.02 23.01
C GLY A 250 -3.63 41.66 23.03
N VAL A 251 -4.00 40.40 23.32
CA VAL A 251 -5.37 39.94 23.53
C VAL A 251 -5.52 39.27 24.91
N PRO A 252 -6.71 39.37 25.56
CA PRO A 252 -6.96 38.69 26.82
C PRO A 252 -7.09 37.17 26.61
N LEU A 253 -6.15 36.39 27.14
CA LEU A 253 -6.08 34.93 26.93
C LEU A 253 -6.39 34.08 28.17
N THR A 254 -6.55 34.68 29.35
CA THR A 254 -6.79 33.95 30.59
C THR A 254 -8.01 33.04 30.47
N GLY A 255 -7.80 31.72 30.59
CA GLY A 255 -8.84 30.69 30.46
C GLY A 255 -9.45 30.54 29.06
N LYS A 256 -8.88 31.17 28.02
CA LYS A 256 -9.41 31.10 26.65
C LYS A 256 -8.87 29.95 25.83
N VAL A 257 -7.74 29.35 26.21
CA VAL A 257 -7.04 28.35 25.41
C VAL A 257 -7.31 26.96 25.97
N ASP A 258 -7.58 26.01 25.07
CA ASP A 258 -7.55 24.57 25.34
C ASP A 258 -6.18 24.00 24.95
N PRO A 259 -5.24 23.86 25.90
CA PRO A 259 -3.89 23.37 25.58
C PRO A 259 -3.86 21.88 25.23
N ALA A 260 -4.96 21.13 25.42
CA ALA A 260 -5.03 19.71 25.05
C ALA A 260 -5.41 19.49 23.57
N ARG A 261 -5.90 20.54 22.88
CA ARG A 261 -6.32 20.49 21.48
C ARG A 261 -5.57 21.52 20.66
N ILE A 262 -4.35 21.15 20.25
CA ILE A 262 -3.49 21.99 19.40
C ILE A 262 -3.32 21.30 18.05
N ALA A 263 -3.52 22.03 16.95
CA ALA A 263 -3.29 21.55 15.59
C ALA A 263 -2.32 22.46 14.84
N PHE A 264 -1.61 21.90 13.87
CA PHE A 264 -0.70 22.64 13.00
C PHE A 264 -1.24 22.79 11.57
N ILE A 265 -0.94 23.93 10.95
CA ILE A 265 -0.98 24.11 9.50
C ILE A 265 0.42 24.48 9.05
N ALA A 266 1.05 23.62 8.27
CA ALA A 266 2.49 23.72 7.98
C ALA A 266 2.76 23.81 6.48
N HIS A 267 3.39 24.91 6.05
CA HIS A 267 3.69 25.19 4.65
C HIS A 267 5.14 24.84 4.28
N SER A 268 5.33 24.22 3.11
CA SER A 268 6.66 23.97 2.53
C SER A 268 7.58 23.22 3.51
N ARG A 269 8.80 23.72 3.77
CA ARG A 269 9.77 23.14 4.71
C ARG A 269 9.23 22.98 6.13
N SER A 270 8.28 23.80 6.58
CA SER A 270 7.66 23.62 7.90
C SER A 270 6.91 22.29 8.02
N GLY A 271 6.42 21.68 6.93
CA GLY A 271 5.76 20.37 7.00
C GLY A 271 6.67 19.29 7.57
N GLU A 272 7.89 19.20 7.04
CA GLU A 272 8.91 18.27 7.55
C GLU A 272 9.25 18.55 9.02
N LEU A 273 9.50 19.81 9.38
CA LEU A 273 9.94 20.15 10.74
C LEU A 273 8.81 20.04 11.78
N ALA A 274 7.57 20.37 11.39
CA ALA A 274 6.38 20.16 12.21
C ALA A 274 6.21 18.68 12.57
N THR A 275 6.48 17.78 11.62
CA THR A 275 6.42 16.33 11.85
C THR A 275 7.35 15.88 12.98
N VAL A 276 8.55 16.47 13.07
CA VAL A 276 9.49 16.23 14.18
C VAL A 276 8.88 16.65 15.51
N VAL A 277 8.25 17.83 15.56
CA VAL A 277 7.60 18.35 16.77
C VAL A 277 6.45 17.44 17.20
N LEU A 278 5.60 17.01 16.26
CA LEU A 278 4.50 16.08 16.51
C LEU A 278 5.01 14.78 17.15
N ASN A 279 6.00 14.14 16.52
CA ASN A 279 6.53 12.86 16.98
C ASN A 279 7.23 12.96 18.34
N THR A 280 8.00 14.02 18.55
CA THR A 280 8.73 14.25 19.82
C THR A 280 7.78 14.50 20.99
N ARG A 281 6.64 15.15 20.73
CA ARG A 281 5.64 15.50 21.75
C ARG A 281 4.53 14.45 21.91
N ALA A 282 4.44 13.45 21.04
CA ALA A 282 3.33 12.48 21.01
C ALA A 282 3.07 11.79 22.37
N GLN A 283 4.13 11.56 23.15
CA GLN A 283 4.05 10.89 24.46
C GLN A 283 3.89 11.85 25.65
N ASN A 284 3.86 13.16 25.43
CA ASN A 284 3.75 14.17 26.50
C ASN A 284 2.30 14.35 26.98
N THR A 285 1.62 13.26 27.32
CA THR A 285 0.17 13.23 27.60
C THR A 285 -0.20 13.58 29.04
N SER A 286 0.77 13.89 29.91
CA SER A 286 0.48 14.25 31.30
C SER A 286 -0.23 15.61 31.39
N ALA A 287 -1.15 15.74 32.36
CA ALA A 287 -1.85 17.01 32.60
C ALA A 287 -0.88 18.18 32.86
N GLU A 288 0.25 17.90 33.51
CA GLU A 288 1.31 18.88 33.76
C GLU A 288 1.96 19.36 32.46
N ALA A 289 2.39 18.43 31.59
CA ALA A 289 3.02 18.79 30.31
C ALA A 289 2.05 19.57 29.42
N ILE A 290 0.77 19.17 29.39
CA ILE A 290 -0.28 19.87 28.64
C ILE A 290 -0.44 21.31 29.16
N VAL A 291 -0.63 21.50 30.47
CA VAL A 291 -0.83 22.83 31.06
C VAL A 291 0.41 23.72 30.92
N GLN A 292 1.62 23.15 30.83
CA GLN A 292 2.86 23.89 30.61
C GLN A 292 3.14 24.20 29.14
N GLY A 293 2.31 23.75 28.18
CA GLY A 293 2.51 23.99 26.75
C GLY A 293 3.43 22.97 26.04
N PHE A 294 3.75 21.85 26.69
CA PHE A 294 4.56 20.75 26.17
C PHE A 294 3.75 19.53 25.73
N GLY A 295 2.42 19.60 25.79
CA GLY A 295 1.50 18.54 25.40
C GLY A 295 1.60 18.11 23.92
N PRO A 296 0.92 17.02 23.55
CA PRO A 296 0.89 16.51 22.18
C PRO A 296 0.18 17.51 21.25
N ILE A 297 0.52 17.40 19.96
CA ILE A 297 -0.18 18.10 18.88
C ILE A 297 -1.16 17.10 18.27
N SER A 298 -2.44 17.47 18.20
CA SER A 298 -3.57 16.58 17.95
C SER A 298 -3.92 16.40 16.48
N ALA A 299 -3.44 17.26 15.56
CA ALA A 299 -3.72 17.19 14.12
C ALA A 299 -2.74 18.04 13.30
N ILE A 300 -2.63 17.75 12.00
CA ILE A 300 -1.83 18.55 11.06
C ILE A 300 -2.43 18.65 9.66
N LEU A 301 -2.47 19.86 9.10
CA LEU A 301 -2.74 20.11 7.69
C LEU A 301 -1.46 20.61 7.01
N TYR A 302 -0.93 19.82 6.10
CA TYR A 302 0.23 20.16 5.31
C TYR A 302 -0.16 20.94 4.04
N LEU A 303 0.56 22.03 3.77
CA LEU A 303 0.40 22.86 2.57
C LEU A 303 1.67 22.79 1.74
N ALA A 304 1.61 22.20 0.55
CA ALA A 304 2.78 22.05 -0.33
C ALA A 304 4.05 21.57 0.41
N PRO A 305 3.97 20.56 1.31
CA PRO A 305 5.05 20.32 2.25
C PRO A 305 6.27 19.71 1.55
N ALA A 306 7.45 20.07 2.04
CA ALA A 306 8.66 19.29 1.76
C ALA A 306 8.57 17.91 2.42
N TYR A 307 9.23 16.93 1.83
CA TYR A 307 9.42 15.61 2.42
C TYR A 307 10.90 15.30 2.46
N GLY A 308 11.40 14.87 3.61
CA GLY A 308 12.82 14.67 3.84
C GLY A 308 13.08 13.64 4.93
N PRO A 309 14.33 13.43 5.34
CA PRO A 309 14.70 12.40 6.31
C PRO A 309 14.03 12.55 7.67
N ASN A 310 13.51 13.74 8.00
CA ASN A 310 12.81 13.99 9.27
C ASN A 310 11.28 13.76 9.19
N ALA A 311 10.76 13.35 8.03
CA ALA A 311 9.33 13.14 7.80
C ALA A 311 8.80 11.80 8.33
N GLU A 312 9.69 10.92 8.80
CA GLU A 312 9.35 9.59 9.34
C GLU A 312 9.71 9.49 10.84
N PRO A 313 8.91 8.75 11.65
CA PRO A 313 7.67 8.10 11.27
C PRO A 313 6.55 9.11 10.97
N VAL A 314 5.61 8.77 10.10
CA VAL A 314 4.41 9.61 9.90
C VAL A 314 3.61 9.76 11.21
N PRO A 315 3.13 10.96 11.56
CA PRO A 315 2.37 11.16 12.80
C PRO A 315 1.04 10.39 12.85
N ALA A 316 0.77 9.77 13.99
CA ALA A 316 -0.46 9.01 14.28
C ALA A 316 -1.63 9.92 14.72
N VAL A 317 -1.82 11.04 14.02
CA VAL A 317 -2.90 12.01 14.25
C VAL A 317 -3.67 12.26 12.96
N PRO A 318 -4.93 12.77 13.00
CA PRO A 318 -5.62 13.24 11.80
C PRO A 318 -4.71 14.15 10.97
N LEU A 319 -4.49 13.78 9.71
CA LEU A 319 -3.61 14.52 8.82
C LEU A 319 -4.23 14.77 7.46
N GLY A 320 -3.92 15.91 6.88
CA GLY A 320 -4.34 16.30 5.53
C GLY A 320 -3.17 16.87 4.77
N VAL A 321 -3.12 16.64 3.46
CA VAL A 321 -2.10 17.23 2.57
C VAL A 321 -2.80 17.95 1.43
N ILE A 322 -2.42 19.21 1.17
CA ILE A 322 -2.79 19.92 -0.05
C ILE A 322 -1.56 19.98 -0.95
N LEU A 323 -1.66 19.34 -2.12
CA LEU A 323 -0.66 19.29 -3.16
C LEU A 323 -1.04 20.26 -4.29
N PRO A 324 -0.30 21.37 -4.47
CA PRO A 324 -0.56 22.29 -5.56
C PRO A 324 -0.10 21.71 -6.91
N SER A 325 -1.00 21.56 -7.88
CA SER A 325 -0.67 20.88 -9.15
C SER A 325 0.41 21.56 -9.99
N CYS A 326 0.65 22.85 -9.74
CA CYS A 326 1.59 23.73 -10.41
C CYS A 326 2.68 24.23 -9.47
N ASP A 327 2.99 23.47 -8.42
CA ASP A 327 4.19 23.65 -7.61
C ASP A 327 5.43 23.57 -8.51
N HIS A 328 6.25 24.60 -8.52
CA HIS A 328 7.54 24.55 -9.20
C HIS A 328 8.75 24.60 -8.26
N ASP A 329 8.56 24.93 -6.98
CA ASP A 329 9.57 24.75 -5.93
C ASP A 329 9.79 23.25 -5.62
N LEU A 330 8.70 22.48 -5.51
CA LEU A 330 8.65 21.06 -5.25
C LEU A 330 7.87 20.33 -6.35
N SER A 331 8.41 20.39 -7.57
CA SER A 331 7.72 19.95 -8.80
C SER A 331 7.27 18.49 -8.88
N ASP A 332 7.77 17.63 -8.00
CA ASP A 332 7.41 16.22 -7.85
C ASP A 332 6.36 15.96 -6.76
N LEU A 333 5.92 17.00 -6.06
CA LEU A 333 4.92 16.97 -5.00
C LEU A 333 5.22 15.93 -3.91
N PRO A 334 6.39 16.04 -3.27
CA PRO A 334 6.91 15.03 -2.36
C PRO A 334 6.03 14.91 -1.10
N GLY A 335 5.23 15.93 -0.79
CA GLY A 335 4.22 15.89 0.25
C GLY A 335 3.23 14.73 0.17
N GLN A 336 3.02 14.13 -1.02
CA GLN A 336 2.17 12.97 -1.16
C GLN A 336 2.64 11.78 -0.30
N HIS A 337 3.95 11.69 -0.01
CA HIS A 337 4.50 10.63 0.83
C HIS A 337 3.92 10.61 2.25
N TYR A 338 3.49 11.74 2.82
CA TYR A 338 2.80 11.76 4.13
C TYR A 338 1.48 10.98 4.09
N TYR A 339 0.71 11.13 3.01
CA TYR A 339 -0.53 10.38 2.84
C TYR A 339 -0.25 8.90 2.56
N GLU A 340 0.78 8.58 1.76
CA GLU A 340 1.18 7.19 1.52
C GLU A 340 1.56 6.48 2.81
N ALA A 341 2.46 7.07 3.60
CA ALA A 341 2.90 6.51 4.86
C ALA A 341 1.71 6.32 5.82
N ALA A 342 0.79 7.29 5.88
CA ALA A 342 -0.37 7.22 6.74
C ALA A 342 -1.36 6.12 6.34
N ARG A 343 -1.72 6.02 5.05
CA ARG A 343 -2.71 5.02 4.61
C ARG A 343 -2.20 3.59 4.76
N LEU A 344 -0.88 3.40 4.72
CA LEU A 344 -0.18 2.12 4.83
C LEU A 344 0.18 1.74 6.28
N ALA A 345 0.00 2.64 7.25
CA ALA A 345 0.26 2.34 8.65
C ALA A 345 -0.81 1.37 9.20
N PRO A 346 -0.44 0.14 9.61
CA PRO A 346 -1.39 -0.94 9.90
C PRO A 346 -2.26 -0.68 11.12
N ASP A 347 -1.75 0.05 12.12
CA ASP A 347 -2.45 0.31 13.39
C ASP A 347 -2.97 1.76 13.47
N ARG A 348 -3.15 2.42 12.32
CA ARG A 348 -3.56 3.83 12.31
C ARG A 348 -4.99 3.99 12.80
N VAL A 349 -5.17 4.83 13.82
CA VAL A 349 -6.48 5.11 14.45
C VAL A 349 -7.13 6.42 14.01
N SER A 350 -6.52 7.15 13.09
CA SER A 350 -6.98 8.46 12.62
C SER A 350 -7.08 8.51 11.10
N PHE A 351 -7.96 9.34 10.55
CA PHE A 351 -8.04 9.49 9.09
C PHE A 351 -6.80 10.20 8.52
N ALA A 352 -6.56 10.01 7.22
CA ALA A 352 -5.59 10.78 6.44
C ALA A 352 -6.25 11.25 5.13
N SER A 353 -6.02 12.48 4.70
CA SER A 353 -6.54 13.01 3.43
C SER A 353 -5.42 13.60 2.55
N SER A 354 -5.61 13.53 1.24
CA SER A 354 -4.76 14.21 0.24
C SER A 354 -5.64 14.88 -0.80
N ILE A 355 -5.34 16.14 -1.10
CA ILE A 355 -6.01 16.96 -2.11
C ILE A 355 -4.96 17.40 -3.12
N TYR A 356 -5.10 16.94 -4.35
CA TYR A 356 -4.41 17.53 -5.49
C TYR A 356 -5.23 18.71 -6.01
N LEU A 357 -4.79 19.93 -5.68
CA LEU A 357 -5.49 21.16 -6.01
C LEU A 357 -5.06 21.66 -7.39
N VAL A 358 -5.96 21.51 -8.36
CA VAL A 358 -5.67 21.82 -9.76
C VAL A 358 -5.55 23.34 -9.96
N GLY A 359 -4.44 23.75 -10.55
CA GLY A 359 -4.06 25.14 -10.81
C GLY A 359 -3.37 25.86 -9.65
N ALA A 360 -3.25 25.26 -8.46
CA ALA A 360 -2.53 25.90 -7.36
C ALA A 360 -1.01 25.84 -7.57
N ASN A 361 -0.28 26.86 -7.13
CA ASN A 361 1.20 26.89 -7.08
C ASN A 361 1.72 26.79 -5.64
N HIS A 362 3.04 26.78 -5.45
CA HIS A 362 3.66 26.63 -4.13
C HIS A 362 3.38 27.82 -3.20
N ASN A 363 3.54 29.03 -3.72
CA ASN A 363 3.67 30.25 -2.92
C ASN A 363 2.34 30.93 -2.57
N PHE A 364 1.29 30.76 -3.36
CA PHE A 364 0.06 31.55 -3.21
C PHE A 364 -0.72 31.28 -1.92
N PHE A 365 -0.41 30.21 -1.17
CA PHE A 365 -0.91 30.03 0.19
C PHE A 365 -0.46 31.14 1.16
N ASN A 366 0.68 31.78 0.91
CA ASN A 366 1.22 32.86 1.72
C ASN A 366 1.12 34.19 0.96
N ALA A 367 0.36 35.15 1.51
CA ALA A 367 0.09 36.43 0.84
C ALA A 367 1.31 37.37 0.69
N ARG A 368 2.47 37.01 1.24
CA ARG A 368 3.72 37.79 1.13
C ARG A 368 4.66 37.26 0.04
N LEU A 369 4.41 36.07 -0.50
CA LEU A 369 5.30 35.43 -1.45
C LEU A 369 4.94 35.77 -2.89
N GLU A 370 5.96 35.84 -3.73
CA GLU A 370 5.83 36.08 -5.16
C GLU A 370 5.41 34.80 -5.91
N ASP A 371 4.87 34.99 -7.10
CA ASP A 371 4.53 33.88 -7.99
C ASP A 371 5.80 33.20 -8.52
N GLU A 372 6.04 31.95 -8.07
CA GLU A 372 7.17 31.13 -8.49
C GLU A 372 6.94 30.45 -9.86
N ALA A 373 5.69 30.26 -10.26
CA ALA A 373 5.32 29.46 -11.44
C ALA A 373 5.16 30.29 -12.74
N GLN A 374 5.71 31.51 -12.81
CA GLN A 374 5.49 32.45 -13.92
C GLN A 374 5.94 31.91 -15.30
N ASN A 375 6.96 31.04 -15.32
CA ASN A 375 7.59 30.55 -16.55
C ASN A 375 7.38 29.04 -16.76
N SER A 376 6.25 28.50 -16.30
CA SER A 376 5.98 27.06 -16.42
C SER A 376 5.95 26.61 -17.89
N GLU A 377 6.66 25.52 -18.19
CA GLU A 377 6.60 24.84 -19.50
C GLU A 377 5.31 24.02 -19.68
N ARG A 378 4.54 23.82 -18.60
CA ARG A 378 3.26 23.10 -18.61
C ARG A 378 2.13 24.06 -18.97
N SER A 379 1.40 23.78 -20.06
CA SER A 379 0.29 24.63 -20.52
C SER A 379 -0.87 24.72 -19.52
N ASP A 380 -1.07 23.66 -18.74
CA ASP A 380 -2.04 23.60 -17.65
C ASP A 380 -1.60 24.41 -16.41
N CYS A 381 -0.33 24.84 -16.36
CA CYS A 381 0.23 25.71 -15.34
C CYS A 381 0.65 27.09 -15.89
N ALA A 382 0.23 27.44 -17.11
CA ALA A 382 0.36 28.80 -17.61
C ALA A 382 -0.44 29.77 -16.73
N VAL A 383 0.00 31.03 -16.63
CA VAL A 383 -0.64 32.08 -15.81
C VAL A 383 -2.14 32.21 -16.09
N THR A 384 -2.59 31.98 -17.33
CA THR A 384 -4.01 32.05 -17.73
C THR A 384 -4.83 30.81 -17.38
N SER A 385 -4.18 29.70 -17.01
CA SER A 385 -4.81 28.39 -16.80
C SER A 385 -4.85 27.99 -15.32
N ARG A 386 -4.01 28.60 -14.49
CA ARG A 386 -3.82 28.29 -13.07
C ARG A 386 -4.65 29.20 -12.17
N LEU A 387 -4.79 28.84 -10.90
CA LEU A 387 -5.50 29.65 -9.90
C LEU A 387 -4.76 30.97 -9.65
N THR A 388 -5.53 32.03 -9.45
CA THR A 388 -5.02 33.29 -8.91
C THR A 388 -4.67 33.14 -7.42
N ALA A 389 -3.88 34.08 -6.91
CA ALA A 389 -3.50 34.08 -5.50
C ALA A 389 -4.71 34.22 -4.56
N ASP A 390 -5.72 35.00 -4.95
CA ASP A 390 -6.95 35.17 -4.17
C ASP A 390 -7.83 33.92 -4.19
N GLU A 391 -7.95 33.24 -5.33
CA GLU A 391 -8.68 31.97 -5.45
C GLU A 391 -8.07 30.86 -4.59
N GLN A 392 -6.74 30.69 -4.64
CA GLN A 392 -6.05 29.68 -3.85
C GLN A 392 -6.18 29.93 -2.33
N ARG A 393 -6.10 31.19 -1.91
CA ARG A 393 -6.33 31.58 -0.50
C ARG A 393 -7.79 31.42 -0.09
N ALA A 394 -8.72 31.76 -0.97
CA ALA A 394 -10.16 31.56 -0.73
C ALA A 394 -10.49 30.08 -0.56
N PHE A 395 -9.88 29.19 -1.35
CA PHE A 395 -9.99 27.74 -1.15
C PHE A 395 -9.49 27.34 0.24
N LEU A 396 -8.27 27.72 0.60
CA LEU A 396 -7.66 27.30 1.87
C LEU A 396 -8.44 27.84 3.09
N ALA A 397 -8.91 29.08 3.03
CA ALA A 397 -9.65 29.69 4.13
C ALA A 397 -11.07 29.10 4.33
N GLN A 398 -11.60 28.37 3.35
CA GLN A 398 -12.83 27.58 3.51
C GLN A 398 -12.50 26.14 3.96
N TYR A 399 -11.54 25.49 3.30
CA TYR A 399 -11.21 24.09 3.58
C TYR A 399 -10.55 23.87 4.95
N ALA A 400 -9.59 24.72 5.36
CA ALA A 400 -8.84 24.49 6.58
C ALA A 400 -9.73 24.48 7.85
N PRO A 401 -10.68 25.41 8.05
CA PRO A 401 -11.63 25.32 9.17
C PRO A 401 -12.40 23.99 9.21
N ASP A 402 -12.89 23.51 8.07
CA ASP A 402 -13.67 22.26 8.00
C ASP A 402 -12.82 21.02 8.23
N PHE A 403 -11.57 21.03 7.76
CA PHE A 403 -10.60 20.00 8.11
C PHE A 403 -10.29 19.98 9.62
N MET A 404 -10.11 21.14 10.26
CA MET A 404 -9.81 21.21 11.69
C MET A 404 -10.99 20.69 12.52
N ASP A 405 -12.21 21.04 12.15
CA ASP A 405 -13.43 20.51 12.74
C ASP A 405 -13.47 18.97 12.66
N ALA A 406 -13.21 18.43 11.47
CA ALA A 406 -13.18 16.98 11.27
C ALA A 406 -12.06 16.31 12.09
N ALA A 407 -10.88 16.92 12.15
CA ALA A 407 -9.75 16.44 12.94
C ALA A 407 -10.04 16.42 14.45
N PHE A 408 -10.86 17.35 14.94
CA PHE A 408 -11.33 17.39 16.32
C PHE A 408 -12.66 16.65 16.56
N GLY A 409 -13.14 15.89 15.57
CA GLY A 409 -14.32 15.01 15.70
C GLY A 409 -15.68 15.71 15.61
N VAL A 410 -15.74 16.94 15.09
CA VAL A 410 -17.00 17.66 14.86
C VAL A 410 -17.69 17.06 13.63
N LYS A 411 -18.91 16.54 13.82
CA LYS A 411 -19.78 15.96 12.78
C LYS A 411 -21.16 16.67 12.75
N PRO A 412 -21.90 16.64 11.63
CA PRO A 412 -21.53 16.05 10.33
C PRO A 412 -20.49 16.89 9.58
N TYR A 413 -19.73 16.26 8.69
CA TYR A 413 -18.79 16.98 7.83
C TYR A 413 -19.57 17.73 6.73
N PRO A 414 -19.20 18.98 6.40
CA PRO A 414 -19.71 19.63 5.20
C PRO A 414 -19.36 18.79 3.96
N GLU A 415 -20.34 18.51 3.10
CA GLU A 415 -20.13 17.75 1.86
C GLU A 415 -19.02 18.38 1.00
N GLU A 416 -18.96 19.72 1.01
CA GLU A 416 -18.00 20.56 0.30
C GLU A 416 -16.55 20.39 0.76
N ALA A 417 -16.32 19.78 1.93
CA ALA A 417 -14.99 19.48 2.45
C ALA A 417 -14.41 18.16 1.88
N GLY A 418 -15.25 17.27 1.34
CA GLY A 418 -14.80 16.00 0.75
C GLY A 418 -14.20 15.01 1.76
N LEU A 419 -14.50 15.18 3.05
CA LEU A 419 -14.00 14.35 4.15
C LEU A 419 -14.97 13.23 4.57
N ASP A 420 -16.12 13.12 3.91
CA ASP A 420 -17.02 12.00 4.05
C ASP A 420 -16.57 10.83 3.14
N ALA A 421 -16.27 9.68 3.74
CA ALA A 421 -15.85 8.47 3.06
C ALA A 421 -17.01 7.71 2.40
N PHE A 422 -18.25 7.98 2.80
CA PHE A 422 -19.45 7.22 2.42
C PHE A 422 -20.24 7.88 1.27
N VAL A 423 -19.64 8.90 0.67
CA VAL A 423 -20.10 9.52 -0.58
C VAL A 423 -19.05 9.37 -1.68
N ARG A 424 -19.48 9.57 -2.93
CA ARG A 424 -18.57 9.56 -4.08
C ARG A 424 -17.55 10.70 -3.95
N PRO A 425 -16.26 10.46 -4.23
CA PRO A 425 -15.24 11.50 -4.24
C PRO A 425 -15.63 12.66 -5.16
N PRO A 426 -15.61 13.92 -4.67
CA PRO A 426 -16.01 15.06 -5.48
C PRO A 426 -14.92 15.42 -6.50
N ASP A 427 -15.33 15.98 -7.64
CA ASP A 427 -14.42 16.56 -8.63
C ASP A 427 -14.05 18.02 -8.31
N ARG A 428 -14.77 18.61 -7.33
CA ARG A 428 -14.60 19.97 -6.86
C ARG A 428 -14.82 20.11 -5.36
N LEU A 429 -14.03 20.95 -4.72
CA LEU A 429 -14.22 21.39 -3.33
C LEU A 429 -14.29 22.92 -3.33
N TYR A 430 -15.32 23.50 -2.71
CA TYR A 430 -15.60 24.94 -2.74
C TYR A 430 -15.57 25.56 -4.15
N GLY A 431 -16.00 24.80 -5.15
CA GLY A 431 -16.01 25.20 -6.57
C GLY A 431 -14.68 25.02 -7.31
N TYR A 432 -13.58 24.69 -6.64
CA TYR A 432 -12.26 24.49 -7.25
C TYR A 432 -12.02 23.02 -7.62
N ARG A 433 -11.41 22.78 -8.79
CA ARG A 433 -11.15 21.42 -9.27
C ARG A 433 -10.10 20.73 -8.40
N VAL A 434 -10.40 19.50 -8.00
CA VAL A 434 -9.50 18.68 -7.19
C VAL A 434 -9.48 17.23 -7.65
N LEU A 435 -8.46 16.50 -7.21
CA LEU A 435 -8.54 15.06 -7.03
C LEU A 435 -8.31 14.76 -5.54
N THR A 436 -9.15 13.90 -4.94
CA THR A 436 -9.13 13.64 -3.51
C THR A 436 -8.78 12.20 -3.20
N SER A 437 -7.99 12.00 -2.15
CA SER A 437 -7.81 10.70 -1.49
C SER A 437 -8.14 10.82 -0.01
N LEU A 438 -8.80 9.82 0.54
CA LEU A 438 -9.13 9.73 1.97
C LEU A 438 -8.93 8.30 2.42
N SER A 439 -8.23 8.13 3.53
CA SER A 439 -8.00 6.87 4.21
C SER A 439 -8.60 6.98 5.61
N LEU A 440 -9.44 6.01 5.97
CA LEU A 440 -10.00 5.89 7.31
C LEU A 440 -9.02 5.17 8.27
N PRO A 441 -9.27 5.23 9.59
CA PRO A 441 -8.69 4.31 10.55
C PRO A 441 -8.66 2.86 10.05
N ALA A 442 -7.58 2.12 10.37
CA ALA A 442 -7.36 0.78 9.88
C ALA A 442 -8.50 -0.19 10.26
N ALA A 443 -9.09 -0.03 11.44
CA ALA A 443 -10.20 -0.88 11.89
C ALA A 443 -11.50 -0.68 11.10
N GLN A 444 -11.63 0.40 10.32
CA GLN A 444 -12.78 0.71 9.44
C GLN A 444 -12.52 0.31 7.98
N ARG A 445 -11.43 -0.41 7.72
CA ARG A 445 -10.96 -0.75 6.38
C ARG A 445 -10.70 -2.25 6.28
N ARG A 446 -11.19 -2.85 5.20
CA ARG A 446 -10.85 -4.21 4.78
C ARG A 446 -10.06 -4.14 3.50
N ILE A 447 -8.74 -4.14 3.65
CA ILE A 447 -7.84 -4.12 2.52
C ILE A 447 -7.81 -5.51 1.89
N VAL A 448 -8.24 -5.59 0.63
CA VAL A 448 -8.21 -6.83 -0.16
C VAL A 448 -6.94 -6.89 -0.97
N LEU A 449 -6.59 -5.79 -1.63
CA LEU A 449 -5.42 -5.70 -2.49
C LEU A 449 -4.61 -4.46 -2.14
N LEU A 450 -3.36 -4.68 -1.76
CA LEU A 450 -2.26 -3.75 -1.64
C LEU A 450 -1.10 -4.45 -2.35
N PRO A 451 -0.70 -3.97 -3.54
CA PRO A 451 0.36 -4.60 -4.29
C PRO A 451 1.68 -4.52 -3.49
N THR A 452 2.21 -5.66 -3.02
CA THR A 452 3.51 -5.76 -2.32
C THR A 452 4.40 -6.84 -2.94
N GLU A 453 5.73 -6.74 -2.75
CA GLU A 453 6.69 -7.70 -3.31
C GLU A 453 6.42 -9.15 -2.85
N ALA A 454 5.93 -9.34 -1.62
CA ALA A 454 5.62 -10.64 -1.04
C ALA A 454 4.44 -11.36 -1.75
N GLU A 455 3.57 -10.60 -2.41
CA GLU A 455 2.28 -11.04 -2.91
C GLU A 455 2.11 -10.75 -4.41
N ARG A 456 3.20 -10.80 -5.19
CA ARG A 456 3.24 -10.40 -6.63
C ARG A 456 2.12 -10.96 -7.53
N PHE A 457 1.42 -12.01 -7.09
CA PHE A 457 0.22 -12.50 -7.76
C PHE A 457 -0.88 -13.00 -6.81
N GLN A 458 -0.86 -12.55 -5.55
CA GLN A 458 -1.86 -12.83 -4.54
C GLN A 458 -2.43 -11.52 -3.98
N ASN A 459 -3.46 -11.62 -3.18
CA ASN A 459 -4.04 -10.50 -2.45
C ASN A 459 -3.59 -10.53 -0.99
N ASN A 460 -4.01 -9.57 -0.16
CA ASN A 460 -3.57 -9.46 1.24
C ASN A 460 -4.08 -10.58 2.16
N PHE A 461 -4.86 -11.51 1.63
CA PHE A 461 -5.28 -12.73 2.30
C PHE A 461 -4.59 -13.98 1.74
N GLY A 462 -3.57 -13.83 0.91
CA GLY A 462 -2.86 -14.94 0.25
C GLY A 462 -3.66 -15.65 -0.84
N GLN A 463 -4.82 -15.12 -1.25
CA GLN A 463 -5.62 -15.69 -2.33
C GLN A 463 -5.07 -15.27 -3.69
N PRO A 464 -5.13 -16.15 -4.72
CA PRO A 464 -4.59 -15.84 -6.04
C PRO A 464 -5.38 -14.73 -6.75
N ASN A 465 -4.67 -13.91 -7.51
CA ASN A 465 -5.28 -13.03 -8.51
C ASN A 465 -5.46 -13.80 -9.83
N GLU A 466 -6.57 -13.56 -10.52
CA GLU A 466 -6.94 -14.23 -11.77
C GLU A 466 -7.02 -13.23 -12.92
N LEU A 467 -6.51 -13.62 -14.10
CA LEU A 467 -6.49 -12.79 -15.29
C LEU A 467 -7.20 -13.50 -16.44
N HIS A 468 -8.14 -12.80 -17.09
CA HIS A 468 -8.83 -13.29 -18.27
C HIS A 468 -8.74 -12.31 -19.43
N GLY A 469 -8.64 -12.85 -20.64
CA GLY A 469 -8.54 -12.05 -21.87
C GLY A 469 -7.13 -11.48 -22.10
N PRO A 470 -6.98 -10.57 -23.09
CA PRO A 470 -5.70 -9.94 -23.41
C PRO A 470 -5.37 -8.83 -22.39
N LEU A 471 -5.02 -9.27 -21.17
CA LEU A 471 -4.65 -8.42 -20.04
C LEU A 471 -3.19 -8.68 -19.65
N GLN A 472 -2.41 -7.60 -19.60
CA GLN A 472 -1.07 -7.60 -19.03
C GLN A 472 -1.12 -6.87 -17.68
N VAL A 473 -0.55 -7.51 -16.65
CA VAL A 473 -0.33 -6.90 -15.34
C VAL A 473 1.16 -6.68 -15.16
N THR A 474 1.53 -5.48 -14.74
CA THR A 474 2.91 -5.14 -14.36
C THR A 474 2.91 -4.64 -12.92
N PHE A 475 3.79 -5.21 -12.10
CA PHE A 475 4.01 -4.75 -10.74
C PHE A 475 4.96 -3.56 -10.77
N CYS A 476 4.55 -2.46 -10.14
CA CYS A 476 5.32 -1.22 -10.08
C CYS A 476 5.72 -1.01 -8.62
N GLU A 477 7.00 -1.13 -8.32
CA GLU A 477 7.56 -0.92 -6.99
C GLU A 477 8.00 0.54 -6.83
N THR A 478 8.07 1.02 -5.60
CA THR A 478 8.57 2.37 -5.29
C THR A 478 9.98 2.61 -5.85
N ASP A 479 10.84 1.58 -5.88
CA ASP A 479 12.18 1.65 -6.47
C ASP A 479 12.23 1.28 -7.97
N GLN A 480 11.16 0.69 -8.51
CA GLN A 480 10.95 0.40 -9.93
C GLN A 480 9.58 0.87 -10.42
N PRO A 481 9.32 2.19 -10.40
CA PRO A 481 7.99 2.70 -10.67
C PRO A 481 7.63 2.65 -12.15
N CYS A 482 6.35 2.40 -12.44
CA CYS A 482 5.83 2.43 -13.80
C CYS A 482 5.79 3.85 -14.38
N LEU A 483 5.52 4.85 -13.53
CA LEU A 483 5.53 6.26 -13.88
C LEU A 483 6.70 6.92 -13.15
N ALA A 484 7.88 6.87 -13.76
CA ALA A 484 9.11 7.38 -13.18
C ALA A 484 8.96 8.82 -12.71
N TRP A 485 9.61 9.12 -11.58
CA TRP A 485 9.76 10.47 -11.04
C TRP A 485 10.11 11.46 -12.15
N PRO A 486 9.50 12.66 -12.23
CA PRO A 486 8.56 13.27 -11.27
C PRO A 486 7.07 13.05 -11.65
N ILE A 487 6.73 12.09 -12.52
CA ILE A 487 5.38 11.99 -13.10
C ILE A 487 4.32 11.70 -12.03
N GLN A 488 4.58 10.74 -11.13
CA GLN A 488 3.60 10.29 -10.14
C GLN A 488 4.01 10.74 -8.73
N PRO A 489 3.26 11.67 -8.10
CA PRO A 489 3.48 12.03 -6.70
C PRO A 489 3.40 10.83 -5.75
N GLY A 490 4.33 10.73 -4.79
CA GLY A 490 4.36 9.70 -3.76
C GLY A 490 4.86 8.31 -4.18
N GLN A 491 4.89 8.01 -5.49
CA GLN A 491 5.48 6.78 -6.07
C GLN A 491 5.09 5.48 -5.34
N SER A 492 3.81 5.30 -5.02
CA SER A 492 3.34 4.12 -4.28
C SER A 492 3.46 2.82 -5.07
N ASP A 493 3.68 1.71 -4.37
CA ASP A 493 3.55 0.37 -4.95
C ASP A 493 2.14 0.17 -5.53
N GLN A 494 2.06 -0.41 -6.72
CA GLN A 494 0.84 -0.46 -7.51
C GLN A 494 0.88 -1.54 -8.60
N LEU A 495 -0.29 -1.92 -9.12
CA LEU A 495 -0.42 -2.72 -10.33
C LEU A 495 -0.77 -1.82 -11.51
N ARG A 496 -0.05 -1.98 -12.62
CA ARG A 496 -0.45 -1.46 -13.93
C ARG A 496 -1.20 -2.53 -14.70
N LEU A 497 -2.48 -2.30 -14.96
CA LEU A 497 -3.35 -3.15 -15.76
C LEU A 497 -3.43 -2.58 -17.18
N SER A 498 -2.96 -3.32 -18.19
CA SER A 498 -2.94 -2.90 -19.59
C SER A 498 -3.65 -3.91 -20.48
N TRP A 499 -4.60 -3.47 -21.30
CA TRP A 499 -5.40 -4.37 -22.13
C TRP A 499 -5.45 -3.93 -23.60
N THR A 500 -5.54 -4.93 -24.49
CA THR A 500 -5.55 -4.74 -25.96
C THR A 500 -6.77 -5.39 -26.64
N GLY A 501 -7.77 -5.79 -25.87
CA GLY A 501 -9.02 -6.32 -26.39
C GLY A 501 -10.18 -6.19 -25.39
N PRO A 502 -11.42 -6.39 -25.86
CA PRO A 502 -12.60 -6.17 -25.05
C PRO A 502 -12.71 -7.21 -23.92
N ARG A 503 -13.30 -6.79 -22.80
CA ARG A 503 -13.68 -7.65 -21.66
C ARG A 503 -12.49 -8.36 -20.99
N SER A 504 -11.32 -7.75 -20.97
CA SER A 504 -10.24 -8.18 -20.08
C SER A 504 -10.70 -8.08 -18.63
N VAL A 505 -10.41 -9.10 -17.82
CA VAL A 505 -10.83 -9.17 -16.40
C VAL A 505 -9.61 -9.40 -15.52
N PHE A 506 -9.47 -8.57 -14.49
CA PHE A 506 -8.67 -8.84 -13.31
C PHE A 506 -9.63 -9.26 -12.20
N ALA A 507 -9.39 -10.38 -11.51
CA ALA A 507 -10.20 -10.83 -10.40
C ALA A 507 -9.33 -11.24 -9.21
N THR A 508 -9.90 -11.19 -8.01
CA THR A 508 -9.26 -11.64 -6.78
C THR A 508 -10.31 -12.31 -5.87
N GLN A 509 -9.91 -13.37 -5.18
CA GLN A 509 -10.81 -14.19 -4.35
C GLN A 509 -10.79 -13.72 -2.89
N LEU A 510 -11.91 -13.85 -2.19
CA LEU A 510 -12.01 -13.60 -0.75
C LEU A 510 -12.04 -14.92 0.01
N PRO A 511 -11.13 -15.13 0.98
CA PRO A 511 -11.23 -16.29 1.86
C PRO A 511 -12.41 -16.11 2.82
N TYR A 512 -12.85 -17.19 3.46
CA TYR A 512 -14.01 -17.24 4.35
C TYR A 512 -14.07 -16.09 5.38
N GLU A 513 -12.94 -15.77 6.01
CA GLU A 513 -12.81 -14.71 7.02
C GLU A 513 -13.09 -13.30 6.51
N ALA A 514 -13.04 -13.10 5.18
CA ALA A 514 -13.25 -11.82 4.50
C ALA A 514 -14.48 -11.80 3.57
N GLN A 515 -15.28 -12.88 3.52
CA GLN A 515 -16.46 -12.95 2.62
C GLN A 515 -17.64 -12.12 3.11
N ASP A 516 -17.72 -11.87 4.42
CA ASP A 516 -18.80 -11.07 4.99
C ASP A 516 -18.50 -9.58 4.77
N LEU A 517 -19.17 -9.01 3.79
CA LEU A 517 -19.13 -7.59 3.45
C LEU A 517 -20.39 -6.86 3.90
N SER A 518 -21.28 -7.51 4.66
CA SER A 518 -22.58 -6.94 5.04
C SER A 518 -22.48 -5.77 6.04
N GLU A 519 -21.36 -5.68 6.75
CA GLU A 519 -21.03 -4.58 7.67
C GLU A 519 -20.26 -3.43 6.99
N PHE A 520 -19.99 -3.53 5.69
CA PHE A 520 -19.32 -2.49 4.92
C PHE A 520 -20.32 -1.69 4.07
N ASP A 521 -19.98 -0.44 3.81
CA ASP A 521 -20.85 0.51 3.09
C ASP A 521 -20.33 0.80 1.68
N MET A 522 -19.01 0.86 1.52
CA MET A 522 -18.36 1.29 0.27
C MET A 522 -17.27 0.31 -0.15
N LEU A 523 -17.22 0.04 -1.46
CA LEU A 523 -16.01 -0.42 -2.13
C LEU A 523 -15.19 0.81 -2.53
N HIS A 524 -13.90 0.80 -2.24
CA HIS A 524 -12.95 1.87 -2.57
C HIS A 524 -11.76 1.32 -3.36
N LEU A 525 -11.33 2.09 -4.36
CA LEU A 525 -10.05 1.90 -5.04
C LEU A 525 -9.30 3.22 -5.10
N ARG A 526 -7.98 3.14 -5.01
CA ARG A 526 -7.09 4.19 -5.46
C ARG A 526 -6.58 3.88 -6.86
N VAL A 527 -6.99 4.68 -7.83
CA VAL A 527 -6.80 4.43 -9.26
C VAL A 527 -6.32 5.66 -10.01
N LEU A 528 -5.67 5.42 -11.15
CA LEU A 528 -5.16 6.43 -12.07
C LEU A 528 -5.21 5.89 -13.51
N VAL A 529 -5.61 6.74 -14.46
CA VAL A 529 -5.35 6.47 -15.89
C VAL A 529 -3.90 6.74 -16.20
N ASP A 530 -3.19 5.77 -16.79
CA ASP A 530 -1.80 5.96 -17.21
C ASP A 530 -1.71 6.96 -18.37
N PRO A 531 -1.22 8.20 -18.17
CA PRO A 531 -1.19 9.17 -19.26
C PRO A 531 -0.08 8.87 -20.28
N THR A 532 0.89 8.03 -19.93
CA THR A 532 2.06 7.69 -20.76
C THR A 532 1.81 6.50 -21.68
N ALA A 533 0.78 5.70 -21.41
CA ALA A 533 0.43 4.54 -22.22
C ALA A 533 -0.22 4.95 -23.55
N LEU A 534 0.40 4.51 -24.67
CA LEU A 534 -0.18 4.66 -26.01
C LEU A 534 -1.53 3.92 -26.19
N LEU A 535 -1.84 2.98 -25.27
CA LEU A 535 -3.11 2.27 -25.23
C LEU A 535 -4.29 3.17 -24.84
N ASN A 536 -4.00 4.28 -24.15
CA ASN A 536 -4.99 5.29 -23.79
C ASN A 536 -5.06 6.34 -24.89
N ALA A 537 -6.20 6.41 -25.57
CA ALA A 537 -6.45 7.49 -26.51
C ALA A 537 -6.45 8.84 -25.75
N PRO A 538 -5.70 9.86 -26.21
CA PRO A 538 -5.65 11.15 -25.53
C PRO A 538 -7.05 11.73 -25.36
N LYS A 539 -7.32 12.29 -24.16
CA LYS A 539 -8.58 12.98 -23.81
C LYS A 539 -9.84 12.11 -23.76
N LEU A 540 -9.74 10.78 -23.88
CA LEU A 540 -10.85 9.88 -23.57
C LEU A 540 -10.72 9.35 -22.14
N PRO A 541 -11.75 9.49 -21.29
CA PRO A 541 -11.72 8.87 -19.96
C PRO A 541 -11.74 7.35 -20.09
N GLN A 542 -11.11 6.69 -19.12
CA GLN A 542 -11.23 5.25 -18.98
C GLN A 542 -12.43 4.93 -18.08
N SER A 543 -12.98 3.73 -18.24
CA SER A 543 -14.06 3.21 -17.40
C SER A 543 -14.02 1.69 -17.43
N PHE A 544 -14.52 1.06 -16.38
CA PHE A 544 -14.61 -0.39 -16.23
C PHE A 544 -15.83 -0.74 -15.38
N SER A 545 -16.20 -2.01 -15.34
CA SER A 545 -17.24 -2.51 -14.44
C SER A 545 -16.59 -3.24 -13.26
N VAL A 546 -17.16 -3.07 -12.07
CA VAL A 546 -16.82 -3.88 -10.90
C VAL A 546 -17.87 -4.98 -10.77
N ILE A 547 -17.42 -6.19 -10.48
CA ILE A 547 -18.26 -7.37 -10.31
C ILE A 547 -18.00 -7.93 -8.91
N LEU A 548 -19.07 -8.13 -8.15
CA LEU A 548 -19.05 -8.91 -6.92
C LEU A 548 -19.80 -10.22 -7.18
N GLN A 549 -19.20 -11.34 -6.79
CA GLN A 549 -19.82 -12.66 -6.88
C GLN A 549 -19.97 -13.25 -5.48
N ASP A 550 -21.13 -13.80 -5.16
CA ASP A 550 -21.33 -14.52 -3.89
C ASP A 550 -20.90 -16.00 -3.98
N THR A 551 -20.91 -16.70 -2.85
CA THR A 551 -20.55 -18.13 -2.76
C THR A 551 -21.55 -19.06 -3.45
N THR A 552 -22.75 -18.57 -3.77
CA THR A 552 -23.75 -19.33 -4.55
C THR A 552 -23.50 -19.22 -6.07
N GLY A 553 -22.64 -18.30 -6.48
CA GLY A 553 -22.27 -18.04 -7.86
C GLY A 553 -23.06 -16.91 -8.52
N LEU A 554 -24.00 -16.26 -7.82
CA LEU A 554 -24.69 -15.07 -8.32
C LEU A 554 -23.73 -13.89 -8.38
N SER A 555 -23.89 -13.02 -9.38
CA SER A 555 -23.01 -11.85 -9.55
C SER A 555 -23.80 -10.58 -9.78
N ALA A 556 -23.39 -9.51 -9.11
CA ALA A 556 -23.84 -8.15 -9.38
C ALA A 556 -22.71 -7.40 -10.10
N THR A 557 -23.06 -6.65 -11.15
CA THR A 557 -22.09 -5.86 -11.93
C THR A 557 -22.50 -4.39 -11.93
N VAL A 558 -21.60 -3.52 -11.51
CA VAL A 558 -21.84 -2.08 -11.49
C VAL A 558 -20.79 -1.38 -12.35
N LYS A 559 -21.25 -0.55 -13.30
CA LYS A 559 -20.39 0.22 -14.21
C LYS A 559 -19.85 1.46 -13.50
N VAL A 560 -18.53 1.65 -13.52
CA VAL A 560 -17.92 2.91 -13.06
C VAL A 560 -18.23 4.02 -14.07
N SER A 561 -18.75 5.14 -13.59
CA SER A 561 -19.03 6.32 -14.41
C SER A 561 -17.76 6.82 -15.12
N ASP A 562 -17.88 7.18 -16.39
CA ASP A 562 -16.81 7.84 -17.18
C ASP A 562 -16.47 9.25 -16.68
N LYS A 563 -17.35 9.84 -15.86
CA LYS A 563 -17.13 11.11 -15.15
C LYS A 563 -16.40 10.97 -13.81
N THR A 564 -15.94 9.77 -13.45
CA THR A 564 -15.21 9.56 -12.19
C THR A 564 -13.89 10.33 -12.23
N PRO A 565 -13.61 11.23 -11.25
CA PRO A 565 -12.42 12.09 -11.29
C PRO A 565 -11.11 11.32 -11.43
N ALA A 566 -10.97 10.21 -10.70
CA ALA A 566 -9.80 9.33 -10.74
C ALA A 566 -9.54 8.68 -12.11
N LEU A 567 -10.56 8.63 -12.98
CA LEU A 567 -10.48 8.06 -14.32
C LEU A 567 -10.39 9.12 -15.44
N THR A 568 -10.16 10.37 -15.07
CA THR A 568 -9.91 11.44 -16.04
C THR A 568 -8.46 11.44 -16.50
N TYR A 569 -8.25 11.71 -17.79
CA TYR A 569 -6.92 11.83 -18.37
C TYR A 569 -6.20 13.08 -17.83
N GLN A 570 -5.01 12.89 -17.26
CA GLN A 570 -4.24 13.96 -16.64
C GLN A 570 -3.53 14.84 -17.68
N PRO A 571 -3.41 16.15 -17.45
CA PRO A 571 -2.75 17.04 -18.40
C PRO A 571 -1.25 16.74 -18.49
N GLY A 572 -0.69 16.97 -19.67
CA GLY A 572 0.73 16.81 -19.96
C GLY A 572 0.96 16.50 -21.43
N ALA A 573 2.22 16.42 -21.81
CA ALA A 573 2.67 16.13 -23.16
C ALA A 573 3.97 15.31 -23.15
N PRO A 574 4.24 14.56 -24.23
CA PRO A 574 5.55 13.97 -24.44
C PRO A 574 6.66 15.04 -24.36
N SER A 575 7.75 14.69 -23.69
CA SER A 575 8.88 15.59 -23.42
C SER A 575 10.19 14.98 -23.91
N THR A 576 11.13 15.83 -24.34
CA THR A 576 12.49 15.40 -24.69
C THR A 576 13.42 15.34 -23.47
N LYS A 577 12.93 15.74 -22.29
CA LYS A 577 13.63 15.61 -21.00
C LYS A 577 13.70 14.12 -20.57
N ALA A 578 14.47 13.84 -19.53
CA ALA A 578 14.79 12.48 -19.06
C ALA A 578 13.56 11.57 -18.79
N TYR A 579 12.37 12.14 -18.61
CA TYR A 579 11.16 11.44 -18.17
C TYR A 579 10.12 11.20 -19.27
N ALA A 580 10.40 11.59 -20.52
CA ALA A 580 9.51 11.41 -21.69
C ALA A 580 8.09 12.03 -21.60
N TRP A 581 7.68 12.56 -20.45
CA TRP A 581 6.41 13.22 -20.15
C TRP A 581 6.66 14.41 -19.20
N ASN A 582 5.90 15.50 -19.35
CA ASN A 582 6.08 16.72 -18.53
C ASN A 582 4.95 17.01 -17.54
N GLY A 583 3.85 16.25 -17.55
CA GLY A 583 2.72 16.42 -16.64
C GLY A 583 2.82 15.56 -15.39
N LEU A 584 1.86 15.75 -14.48
CA LEU A 584 1.73 14.94 -13.26
C LEU A 584 0.54 14.00 -13.34
N ALA A 585 0.64 12.87 -12.67
CA ALA A 585 -0.34 11.79 -12.66
C ALA A 585 -0.62 11.34 -11.21
N PRO A 586 -1.34 12.14 -10.41
CA PRO A 586 -1.68 11.77 -9.04
C PRO A 586 -2.77 10.69 -9.00
N MET A 587 -2.63 9.72 -8.12
CA MET A 587 -3.70 8.75 -7.86
C MET A 587 -4.77 9.34 -6.95
N SER A 588 -6.02 8.96 -7.18
CA SER A 588 -7.13 9.44 -6.37
C SER A 588 -8.21 8.39 -6.14
N SER A 589 -9.11 8.69 -5.21
CA SER A 589 -10.15 7.76 -4.78
C SER A 589 -11.24 7.58 -5.84
N LEU A 590 -11.70 6.35 -5.94
CA LEU A 590 -12.95 5.93 -6.55
C LEU A 590 -13.73 5.19 -5.46
N ARG A 591 -14.99 5.56 -5.21
CA ARG A 591 -15.85 4.86 -4.24
C ARG A 591 -17.19 4.48 -4.85
N MET A 592 -17.67 3.29 -4.52
CA MET A 592 -18.95 2.74 -4.97
C MET A 592 -19.70 2.22 -3.76
N ALA A 593 -20.96 2.63 -3.58
CA ALA A 593 -21.79 2.12 -2.50
C ALA A 593 -22.12 0.65 -2.74
N LEU A 594 -21.93 -0.20 -1.73
CA LEU A 594 -22.22 -1.63 -1.80
C LEU A 594 -23.71 -1.90 -2.03
N SER A 595 -24.57 -0.97 -1.60
CA SER A 595 -26.01 -1.00 -1.88
C SER A 595 -26.36 -0.96 -3.38
N THR A 596 -25.42 -0.60 -4.26
CA THR A 596 -25.63 -0.63 -5.71
C THR A 596 -25.46 -2.02 -6.34
N PHE A 597 -24.92 -2.99 -5.58
CA PHE A 597 -24.73 -4.37 -6.00
C PHE A 597 -25.93 -5.21 -5.58
N GLU A 598 -27.04 -5.08 -6.32
CA GLU A 598 -28.29 -5.78 -6.04
C GLU A 598 -28.28 -7.25 -6.50
N GLY A 599 -29.04 -8.11 -5.82
CA GLY A 599 -29.27 -9.50 -6.25
C GLY A 599 -28.20 -10.51 -5.87
N ILE A 600 -27.29 -10.14 -4.96
CA ILE A 600 -26.26 -11.02 -4.36
C ILE A 600 -26.35 -10.96 -2.83
N ASP A 601 -25.81 -11.98 -2.16
CA ASP A 601 -25.67 -12.00 -0.70
C ASP A 601 -24.34 -11.40 -0.25
N LEU A 602 -24.37 -10.18 0.30
CA LEU A 602 -23.17 -9.50 0.80
C LEU A 602 -22.53 -10.20 2.02
N SER A 603 -23.23 -11.10 2.71
CA SER A 603 -22.64 -11.85 3.84
C SER A 603 -21.74 -13.01 3.39
N SER A 604 -21.68 -13.29 2.08
CA SER A 604 -20.96 -14.45 1.53
C SER A 604 -20.33 -14.16 0.17
N ILE A 605 -19.59 -13.06 0.03
CA ILE A 605 -18.89 -12.68 -1.21
C ILE A 605 -17.64 -13.53 -1.43
N SER A 606 -17.59 -14.24 -2.56
CA SER A 606 -16.48 -15.12 -2.94
C SER A 606 -15.38 -14.40 -3.73
N SER A 607 -15.73 -13.41 -4.56
CA SER A 607 -14.74 -12.70 -5.38
C SER A 607 -15.10 -11.26 -5.74
N VAL A 608 -14.07 -10.48 -6.04
CA VAL A 608 -14.14 -9.14 -6.59
C VAL A 608 -13.41 -9.10 -7.92
N ALA A 609 -14.04 -8.57 -8.97
CA ALA A 609 -13.44 -8.47 -10.29
C ALA A 609 -13.61 -7.10 -10.95
N LEU A 610 -12.56 -6.66 -11.67
CA LEU A 610 -12.52 -5.48 -12.50
C LEU A 610 -12.60 -5.92 -13.97
N ARG A 611 -13.74 -5.68 -14.61
CA ARG A 611 -13.94 -5.94 -16.04
C ARG A 611 -13.66 -4.67 -16.85
N LEU A 612 -12.55 -4.66 -17.56
CA LEU A 612 -12.03 -3.55 -18.37
C LEU A 612 -12.81 -3.44 -19.68
N ASP A 613 -14.05 -2.94 -19.58
CA ASP A 613 -15.05 -2.91 -20.65
C ASP A 613 -15.54 -1.51 -21.04
N GLY A 614 -14.89 -0.43 -20.58
CA GLY A 614 -15.20 0.93 -21.04
C GLY A 614 -14.60 1.24 -22.40
N GLN A 615 -13.33 0.91 -22.61
CA GLN A 615 -12.63 1.06 -23.89
C GLN A 615 -12.04 -0.29 -24.32
N PRO A 616 -11.90 -0.57 -25.63
CA PRO A 616 -11.32 -1.82 -26.12
C PRO A 616 -9.82 -1.93 -25.82
N THR A 617 -9.15 -0.80 -25.58
CA THR A 617 -7.75 -0.73 -25.16
C THR A 617 -7.59 0.29 -24.04
N GLY A 618 -6.59 0.10 -23.19
CA GLY A 618 -6.24 1.09 -22.19
C GLY A 618 -5.18 0.61 -21.22
N SER A 619 -4.80 1.51 -20.31
CA SER A 619 -3.91 1.21 -19.20
C SER A 619 -4.31 2.04 -17.97
N ILE A 620 -4.48 1.38 -16.83
CA ILE A 620 -4.74 2.02 -15.54
C ILE A 620 -3.74 1.51 -14.50
N LEU A 621 -3.50 2.30 -13.47
CA LEU A 621 -2.76 1.90 -12.28
C LEU A 621 -3.70 1.83 -11.09
N ILE A 622 -3.58 0.78 -10.28
CA ILE A 622 -4.31 0.59 -9.02
C ILE A 622 -3.33 0.41 -7.87
N ALA A 623 -3.46 1.20 -6.81
CA ALA A 623 -2.61 1.13 -5.63
C ALA A 623 -3.27 0.35 -4.50
N ASP A 624 -4.59 0.30 -4.47
CA ASP A 624 -5.34 -0.50 -3.52
C ASP A 624 -6.76 -0.84 -4.01
N LEU A 625 -7.32 -1.90 -3.41
CA LEU A 625 -8.75 -2.25 -3.40
C LEU A 625 -9.13 -2.60 -1.96
N GLU A 626 -10.12 -1.89 -1.42
CA GLU A 626 -10.58 -2.08 -0.05
C GLU A 626 -12.09 -1.86 0.10
N PHE A 627 -12.63 -2.33 1.23
CA PHE A 627 -13.98 -2.00 1.68
C PHE A 627 -13.92 -1.09 2.91
N LEU A 628 -14.85 -0.13 2.97
CA LEU A 628 -14.94 0.86 4.03
C LEU A 628 -16.25 0.70 4.80
N SER A 629 -16.18 0.84 6.12
CA SER A 629 -17.32 0.80 7.04
C SER A 629 -17.34 2.04 7.93
N GLU A 630 -18.52 2.51 8.34
CA GLU A 630 -18.62 3.62 9.29
C GLU A 630 -18.09 3.24 10.69
N GLU A 631 -18.36 2.02 11.12
CA GLU A 631 -17.88 1.48 12.41
C GLU A 631 -16.72 0.50 12.21
N PRO A 632 -15.87 0.28 13.23
CA PRO A 632 -14.82 -0.74 13.17
C PRO A 632 -15.37 -2.16 12.91
N VAL A 633 -14.81 -2.87 11.93
CA VAL A 633 -15.22 -4.24 11.56
C VAL A 633 -14.05 -5.21 11.70
N ALA A 634 -14.18 -6.17 12.61
CA ALA A 634 -13.21 -7.26 12.79
C ALA A 634 -13.29 -8.28 11.65
N LEU A 635 -12.23 -9.07 11.45
CA LEU A 635 -12.33 -10.25 10.58
C LEU A 635 -13.31 -11.24 11.19
N ARG A 636 -14.05 -11.94 10.32
CA ARG A 636 -14.79 -13.11 10.77
C ARG A 636 -13.78 -14.14 11.28
N PRO A 637 -13.96 -14.70 12.50
CA PRO A 637 -13.06 -15.71 13.00
C PRO A 637 -12.99 -16.90 12.06
N VAL A 638 -11.77 -17.40 11.81
CA VAL A 638 -11.55 -18.66 11.10
C VAL A 638 -12.32 -19.76 11.83
N PRO A 639 -13.08 -20.61 11.11
CA PRO A 639 -13.91 -21.60 11.76
C PRO A 639 -13.01 -22.71 12.34
N VAL A 640 -13.36 -23.13 13.54
CA VAL A 640 -12.61 -24.10 14.33
C VAL A 640 -13.49 -25.25 14.76
N VAL A 641 -12.92 -26.45 14.79
CA VAL A 641 -13.47 -27.60 15.52
C VAL A 641 -12.75 -27.72 16.85
N THR A 642 -13.50 -27.67 17.96
CA THR A 642 -12.92 -27.72 19.31
C THR A 642 -13.50 -28.83 20.18
N GLY A 643 -12.69 -29.34 21.09
CA GLY A 643 -13.09 -30.36 22.04
C GLY A 643 -11.97 -30.76 22.98
N GLN A 644 -12.18 -31.87 23.68
CA GLN A 644 -11.25 -32.47 24.61
C GLN A 644 -10.90 -33.89 24.19
N ILE A 645 -9.61 -34.22 24.20
CA ILE A 645 -9.14 -35.60 24.11
C ILE A 645 -9.19 -36.19 25.52
N ASN A 646 -9.91 -37.30 25.67
CA ASN A 646 -10.11 -38.05 26.90
C ASN A 646 -9.53 -39.46 26.75
N ALA A 647 -9.18 -40.12 27.85
CA ALA A 647 -8.84 -41.54 27.84
C ALA A 647 -9.77 -42.33 28.75
N ALA A 648 -10.03 -43.59 28.40
CA ALA A 648 -10.88 -44.49 29.19
C ALA A 648 -10.28 -44.79 30.57
N GLU A 649 -8.95 -44.78 30.67
CA GLU A 649 -8.20 -44.88 31.92
C GLU A 649 -7.38 -43.59 32.11
N PRO A 650 -7.12 -43.16 33.37
CA PRO A 650 -6.29 -41.99 33.63
C PRO A 650 -4.92 -42.11 32.96
N LEU A 651 -4.66 -41.25 31.99
CA LEU A 651 -3.42 -41.21 31.22
C LEU A 651 -2.70 -39.90 31.47
N THR A 652 -1.48 -39.99 32.03
CA THR A 652 -0.54 -38.87 32.11
C THR A 652 0.39 -38.93 30.92
N LEU A 653 0.43 -37.85 30.15
CA LEU A 653 1.26 -37.73 28.96
C LEU A 653 2.71 -37.49 29.39
N THR A 654 3.64 -38.20 28.76
CA THR A 654 5.08 -37.99 28.94
C THR A 654 5.66 -37.17 27.77
N SER A 655 6.85 -36.60 27.94
CA SER A 655 7.46 -35.70 26.95
C SER A 655 7.76 -36.34 25.59
N ASP A 656 7.81 -37.68 25.52
CA ASP A 656 7.96 -38.46 24.29
C ASP A 656 6.62 -38.82 23.63
N MET A 657 5.50 -38.36 24.21
CA MET A 657 4.17 -38.52 23.64
C MET A 657 3.77 -37.33 22.77
N VAL A 658 3.18 -37.61 21.61
CA VAL A 658 2.57 -36.62 20.71
C VAL A 658 1.14 -37.03 20.44
N ILE A 659 0.20 -36.10 20.65
CA ILE A 659 -1.20 -36.29 20.28
C ILE A 659 -1.41 -35.63 18.93
N ASN A 660 -1.71 -36.42 17.93
CA ASN A 660 -2.12 -35.95 16.61
C ASN A 660 -3.65 -35.98 16.56
N VAL A 661 -4.27 -34.83 16.26
CA VAL A 661 -5.72 -34.72 16.07
C VAL A 661 -5.97 -34.24 14.64
N GLN A 662 -6.75 -34.99 13.89
CA GLN A 662 -7.06 -34.73 12.48
C GLN A 662 -8.55 -34.53 12.29
N LEU A 663 -8.90 -33.49 11.53
CA LEU A 663 -10.19 -33.33 10.88
C LEU A 663 -10.12 -33.98 9.51
N GLN A 664 -10.99 -34.96 9.26
CA GLN A 664 -10.95 -35.79 8.06
C GLN A 664 -12.29 -35.75 7.32
N ASP A 665 -12.25 -35.67 5.99
CA ASP A 665 -13.37 -35.99 5.12
C ASP A 665 -13.47 -37.52 4.98
N THR A 666 -14.58 -38.08 5.46
CA THR A 666 -14.90 -39.50 5.43
C THR A 666 -16.14 -39.77 4.57
N SER A 667 -16.40 -38.92 3.58
CA SER A 667 -17.58 -39.04 2.70
C SER A 667 -17.54 -40.26 1.77
N LEU A 668 -16.35 -40.71 1.37
CA LEU A 668 -16.18 -41.87 0.50
C LEU A 668 -16.09 -43.15 1.34
N LEU A 669 -17.00 -44.08 1.07
CA LEU A 669 -16.96 -45.42 1.64
C LEU A 669 -15.79 -46.21 1.05
N ASP A 670 -15.11 -46.99 1.90
CA ASP A 670 -14.01 -47.88 1.53
C ASP A 670 -12.80 -47.17 0.85
N ALA A 671 -12.66 -45.86 1.08
CA ALA A 671 -11.52 -45.05 0.64
C ALA A 671 -10.79 -44.45 1.85
N PRO A 672 -9.47 -44.17 1.73
CA PRO A 672 -8.74 -43.43 2.75
C PRO A 672 -9.38 -42.06 3.01
N ALA A 673 -9.52 -41.71 4.29
CA ALA A 673 -10.04 -40.40 4.68
C ALA A 673 -9.06 -39.30 4.29
N ILE A 674 -9.57 -38.18 3.76
CA ILE A 674 -8.75 -37.03 3.35
C ILE A 674 -8.61 -36.08 4.53
N THR A 675 -7.40 -35.78 4.97
CA THR A 675 -7.18 -34.82 6.07
C THR A 675 -7.39 -33.39 5.59
N ILE A 676 -8.34 -32.68 6.22
CA ILE A 676 -8.73 -31.30 5.93
C ILE A 676 -8.06 -30.31 6.89
N GLY A 677 -7.72 -30.76 8.10
CA GLY A 677 -6.99 -29.97 9.09
C GLY A 677 -6.35 -30.90 10.12
N GLN A 678 -5.24 -30.48 10.73
CA GLN A 678 -4.56 -31.27 11.76
C GLN A 678 -3.83 -30.38 12.78
N ILE A 679 -3.66 -30.90 13.98
CA ILE A 679 -2.82 -30.31 15.02
C ILE A 679 -2.06 -31.39 15.78
N ASP A 680 -0.81 -31.09 16.14
CA ASP A 680 -0.01 -31.90 17.04
C ASP A 680 0.12 -31.20 18.39
N LEU A 681 -0.27 -31.90 19.47
CA LEU A 681 -0.15 -31.43 20.84
C LEU A 681 0.95 -32.21 21.54
N ALA A 682 1.86 -31.48 22.20
CA ALA A 682 2.96 -32.09 22.95
C ALA A 682 2.47 -32.66 24.29
N GLY A 683 2.90 -33.88 24.61
CA GLY A 683 2.50 -34.60 25.82
C GLY A 683 3.21 -34.18 27.12
N ALA A 684 3.62 -32.92 27.29
CA ALA A 684 4.54 -32.51 28.35
C ALA A 684 3.98 -32.56 29.80
N GLY A 685 3.81 -33.75 30.39
CA GLY A 685 3.47 -33.94 31.80
C GLY A 685 2.01 -33.64 32.16
N GLN A 686 1.16 -33.39 31.17
CA GLN A 686 -0.27 -33.10 31.36
C GLN A 686 -1.07 -34.42 31.49
N ALA A 687 -2.10 -34.44 32.32
CA ALA A 687 -3.05 -35.54 32.37
C ALA A 687 -4.24 -35.25 31.45
N LEU A 688 -4.78 -36.27 30.78
CA LEU A 688 -6.03 -36.12 30.04
C LEU A 688 -7.19 -35.86 31.02
N PRO A 689 -8.17 -35.00 30.67
CA PRO A 689 -8.39 -34.43 29.34
C PRO A 689 -7.49 -33.25 28.95
N ILE A 690 -7.20 -33.12 27.64
CA ILE A 690 -6.52 -31.97 27.03
C ILE A 690 -7.40 -31.35 25.94
N ASP A 691 -7.47 -30.03 25.88
CA ASP A 691 -8.22 -29.32 24.83
C ASP A 691 -7.51 -29.37 23.49
N PHE A 692 -8.28 -29.46 22.39
CA PHE A 692 -7.79 -29.27 21.03
C PHE A 692 -8.65 -28.22 20.30
N SER A 693 -8.03 -27.53 19.34
CA SER A 693 -8.68 -26.61 18.42
C SER A 693 -8.05 -26.77 17.04
N ILE A 694 -8.85 -27.19 16.06
CA ILE A 694 -8.41 -27.37 14.66
C ILE A 694 -9.09 -26.30 13.82
N GLU A 695 -8.30 -25.39 13.28
CA GLU A 695 -8.74 -24.48 12.22
C GLU A 695 -8.97 -25.26 10.92
N TYR A 696 -10.02 -24.90 10.18
CA TYR A 696 -10.29 -25.49 8.87
C TYR A 696 -10.75 -24.42 7.88
N ASN A 697 -10.49 -24.66 6.59
CA ASN A 697 -11.00 -23.80 5.55
C ASN A 697 -12.47 -24.13 5.26
N ALA A 698 -13.40 -23.26 5.65
CA ALA A 698 -14.82 -23.51 5.41
C ALA A 698 -15.21 -23.54 3.92
N THR A 699 -14.42 -22.94 3.01
CA THR A 699 -14.75 -22.96 1.58
C THR A 699 -14.50 -24.31 0.92
N THR A 700 -13.75 -25.22 1.56
CA THR A 700 -13.52 -26.59 1.08
C THR A 700 -14.56 -27.59 1.59
N ILE A 701 -15.44 -27.16 2.50
CA ILE A 701 -16.47 -28.02 3.08
C ILE A 701 -17.63 -28.19 2.10
N VAL A 702 -17.88 -29.43 1.71
CA VAL A 702 -19.00 -29.82 0.88
C VAL A 702 -20.17 -30.20 1.80
N PRO A 703 -21.33 -29.53 1.73
CA PRO A 703 -22.43 -29.76 2.68
C PRO A 703 -22.97 -31.20 2.72
N THR A 704 -22.82 -31.95 1.61
CA THR A 704 -23.25 -33.35 1.50
C THR A 704 -22.21 -34.36 2.00
N HIS A 705 -21.00 -33.93 2.33
CA HIS A 705 -19.94 -34.81 2.84
C HIS A 705 -20.11 -35.08 4.34
N THR A 706 -19.38 -36.08 4.83
CA THR A 706 -19.30 -36.40 6.25
C THR A 706 -17.88 -36.14 6.72
N TYR A 707 -17.74 -35.32 7.75
CA TYR A 707 -16.44 -34.97 8.34
C TYR A 707 -16.34 -35.54 9.74
N THR A 708 -15.17 -36.07 10.10
CA THR A 708 -14.95 -36.68 11.42
C THR A 708 -13.64 -36.24 12.06
N ILE A 709 -13.59 -36.27 13.38
CA ILE A 709 -12.35 -36.11 14.14
C ILE A 709 -11.73 -37.48 14.44
N ARG A 710 -10.43 -37.59 14.18
CA ARG A 710 -9.59 -38.73 14.57
C ARG A 710 -8.48 -38.24 15.49
N ALA A 711 -8.32 -38.85 16.65
CA ALA A 711 -7.25 -38.55 17.59
C ALA A 711 -6.35 -39.78 17.80
N GLN A 712 -5.05 -39.57 17.75
CA GLN A 712 -4.03 -40.60 17.88
C GLN A 712 -2.93 -40.12 18.83
N ILE A 713 -2.48 -41.00 19.72
CA ILE A 713 -1.36 -40.71 20.62
C ILE A 713 -0.22 -41.64 20.27
N PHE A 714 0.90 -41.03 19.88
CA PHE A 714 2.16 -41.69 19.58
C PHE A 714 3.08 -41.59 20.78
N VAL A 715 3.81 -42.66 21.07
CA VAL A 715 4.82 -42.73 22.13
C VAL A 715 6.12 -43.11 21.46
N SER A 716 7.13 -42.21 21.48
CA SER A 716 8.38 -42.44 20.75
C SER A 716 8.16 -42.83 19.27
N ASN A 717 7.22 -42.15 18.60
CA ASN A 717 6.73 -42.38 17.23
C ASN A 717 5.94 -43.68 16.98
N GLU A 718 5.61 -44.46 18.00
CA GLU A 718 4.75 -45.64 17.86
C GLU A 718 3.31 -45.34 18.30
N LEU A 719 2.32 -45.65 17.47
CA LEU A 719 0.91 -45.45 17.82
C LEU A 719 0.51 -46.35 19.00
N LYS A 720 0.06 -45.76 20.11
CA LYS A 720 -0.38 -46.52 21.30
C LYS A 720 -1.85 -46.34 21.65
N TYR A 721 -2.42 -45.18 21.33
CA TYR A 721 -3.83 -44.89 21.59
C TYR A 721 -4.47 -44.28 20.35
N THR A 722 -5.72 -44.65 20.08
CA THR A 722 -6.48 -44.10 18.96
C THR A 722 -7.95 -43.96 19.35
N SER A 723 -8.63 -42.99 18.77
CA SER A 723 -10.09 -42.98 18.71
C SER A 723 -10.59 -44.18 17.91
N THR A 724 -11.47 -44.99 18.49
CA THR A 724 -12.05 -46.20 17.88
C THR A 724 -13.44 -45.96 17.27
N ARG A 725 -14.11 -44.86 17.66
CA ARG A 725 -15.39 -44.40 17.09
C ARG A 725 -15.19 -43.18 16.21
N ALA A 726 -16.09 -43.00 15.25
CA ALA A 726 -16.18 -41.77 14.47
C ALA A 726 -16.75 -40.65 15.34
N TYR A 727 -16.22 -39.43 15.19
CA TYR A 727 -16.71 -38.21 15.82
C TYR A 727 -17.16 -37.24 14.74
N PRO A 728 -18.41 -37.34 14.26
CA PRO A 728 -18.91 -36.47 13.20
C PRO A 728 -18.92 -35.00 13.61
N VAL A 729 -18.56 -34.11 12.67
CA VAL A 729 -18.47 -32.66 12.87
C VAL A 729 -18.90 -31.89 11.62
N ILE A 730 -19.13 -30.57 11.77
CA ILE A 730 -19.33 -29.57 10.71
C ILE A 730 -20.67 -29.70 9.94
N THR A 731 -20.93 -30.82 9.26
CA THR A 731 -22.12 -31.02 8.43
C THR A 731 -23.19 -31.83 9.16
N GLN A 732 -24.41 -31.89 8.60
CA GLN A 732 -25.52 -32.70 9.14
C GLN A 732 -25.87 -32.36 10.61
N ASP A 733 -25.84 -31.07 10.94
CA ASP A 733 -26.07 -30.54 12.30
C ASP A 733 -25.11 -31.09 13.39
N ASN A 734 -23.99 -31.68 12.98
CA ASN A 734 -22.98 -32.18 13.91
C ASN A 734 -22.23 -31.02 14.59
N PRO A 735 -21.86 -31.17 15.88
CA PRO A 735 -21.23 -30.10 16.64
C PRO A 735 -19.84 -29.76 16.10
N THR A 736 -19.47 -28.49 16.18
CA THR A 736 -18.09 -28.02 15.93
C THR A 736 -17.37 -27.64 17.22
N ARG A 737 -18.04 -27.73 18.38
CA ARG A 737 -17.47 -27.35 19.68
C ARG A 737 -17.89 -28.32 20.77
N GLY A 738 -17.05 -28.42 21.80
CA GLY A 738 -17.34 -29.25 22.98
C GLY A 738 -17.35 -30.75 22.67
N LEU A 739 -16.56 -31.18 21.68
CA LEU A 739 -16.40 -32.62 21.41
C LEU A 739 -15.68 -33.30 22.57
N GLU A 740 -16.13 -34.50 22.94
CA GLU A 740 -15.42 -35.37 23.90
C GLU A 740 -14.87 -36.59 23.17
N VAL A 741 -13.62 -36.47 22.70
CA VAL A 741 -12.93 -37.48 21.91
C VAL A 741 -12.21 -38.44 22.84
N LEU A 742 -12.81 -39.61 23.07
CA LEU A 742 -12.19 -40.71 23.79
C LEU A 742 -11.16 -41.43 22.90
N VAL A 743 -9.94 -41.56 23.40
CA VAL A 743 -8.91 -42.48 22.91
C VAL A 743 -8.81 -43.69 23.82
N GLU A 744 -8.62 -44.85 23.22
CA GLU A 744 -8.54 -46.11 23.95
C GLU A 744 -7.19 -46.79 23.66
N SER A 745 -6.77 -47.67 24.58
CA SER A 745 -5.70 -48.62 24.33
C SER A 745 -6.21 -49.67 23.35
N GLY A 746 -6.20 -49.29 22.08
CA GLY A 746 -6.70 -50.09 20.98
C GLY A 746 -5.56 -50.35 20.01
N ALA A 747 -4.65 -51.23 20.42
CA ALA A 747 -3.77 -51.90 19.48
C ALA A 747 -4.62 -52.77 18.55
N SER A 748 -4.95 -52.27 17.37
CA SER A 748 -4.64 -53.08 16.20
C SER A 748 -3.24 -52.69 15.76
N ALA A 749 -2.24 -53.30 16.41
CA ALA A 749 -1.20 -53.90 15.60
C ALA A 749 -1.95 -54.90 14.70
N GLY A 750 -2.38 -54.43 13.53
CA GLY A 750 -2.66 -55.29 12.41
C GLY A 750 -1.35 -56.02 12.14
N GLN A 751 -1.21 -57.15 12.83
CA GLN A 751 -0.68 -58.38 12.29
C GLN A 751 0.66 -58.21 11.56
N LEU A 752 1.76 -58.40 12.31
CA LEU A 752 3.15 -58.46 11.85
C LEU A 752 3.38 -57.62 10.57
N SER A 753 3.58 -56.31 10.71
CA SER A 753 3.96 -55.51 9.54
C SER A 753 5.30 -56.03 9.02
N GLY A 754 5.30 -56.46 7.77
CA GLY A 754 6.54 -56.61 7.04
C GLY A 754 7.00 -55.21 6.67
N VAL A 755 8.30 -54.98 6.74
CA VAL A 755 8.88 -53.69 6.34
C VAL A 755 9.64 -53.90 5.05
N ILE A 756 9.29 -53.11 4.03
CA ILE A 756 10.12 -52.95 2.84
C ILE A 756 11.02 -51.73 3.06
N GLY A 757 12.31 -51.97 3.20
CA GLY A 757 13.31 -50.93 3.41
C GLY A 757 14.10 -50.63 2.14
N GLY A 758 14.27 -49.37 1.80
CA GLY A 758 14.97 -48.99 0.57
C GLY A 758 15.38 -47.53 0.48
N ARG A 759 15.82 -47.13 -0.71
CA ARG A 759 16.22 -45.76 -1.03
C ARG A 759 15.60 -45.31 -2.35
N ILE A 760 15.17 -44.06 -2.36
CA ILE A 760 14.63 -43.37 -3.54
C ILE A 760 15.73 -42.47 -4.09
N THR A 761 15.95 -42.55 -5.39
CA THR A 761 16.95 -41.78 -6.14
C THR A 761 16.34 -41.18 -7.40
N TYR A 762 16.92 -40.09 -7.89
CA TYR A 762 16.69 -39.55 -9.23
C TYR A 762 18.01 -38.97 -9.77
N LEU A 763 18.13 -38.85 -11.10
CA LEU A 763 19.41 -38.53 -11.76
C LEU A 763 19.69 -37.02 -11.83
N GLN A 764 18.68 -36.18 -11.66
CA GLN A 764 18.79 -34.73 -11.76
C GLN A 764 19.52 -34.16 -10.53
N ASN A 765 20.48 -33.25 -10.75
CA ASN A 765 21.16 -32.53 -9.66
C ASN A 765 20.30 -31.37 -9.13
N ILE A 766 19.11 -31.69 -8.62
CA ILE A 766 18.20 -30.72 -8.00
C ILE A 766 17.94 -31.09 -6.55
N VAL A 767 17.76 -30.08 -5.70
CA VAL A 767 17.28 -30.24 -4.31
C VAL A 767 15.76 -30.14 -4.36
N LEU A 768 15.07 -31.08 -3.70
CA LEU A 768 13.63 -31.02 -3.60
C LEU A 768 13.21 -29.81 -2.72
N PRO A 769 12.15 -29.06 -3.10
CA PRO A 769 11.55 -28.05 -2.24
C PRO A 769 11.22 -28.62 -0.85
N GLY A 770 11.22 -27.77 0.19
CA GLY A 770 11.02 -28.20 1.58
C GLY A 770 9.68 -28.89 1.82
N ASP A 771 8.66 -28.47 1.07
CA ASP A 771 7.27 -28.91 1.06
C ASP A 771 6.96 -30.02 0.05
N ALA A 772 7.97 -30.54 -0.68
CA ALA A 772 7.77 -31.67 -1.58
C ALA A 772 7.48 -32.95 -0.78
N VAL A 773 6.48 -33.72 -1.23
CA VAL A 773 6.05 -34.98 -0.61
C VAL A 773 6.42 -36.14 -1.53
N ILE A 774 7.14 -37.12 -0.99
CA ILE A 774 7.44 -38.37 -1.66
C ILE A 774 6.48 -39.44 -1.14
N GLU A 775 5.65 -39.96 -2.03
CA GLU A 775 4.76 -41.07 -1.77
C GLU A 775 5.38 -42.35 -2.32
N VAL A 776 5.41 -43.42 -1.52
CA VAL A 776 5.73 -44.78 -1.96
C VAL A 776 4.54 -45.66 -1.65
N ILE A 777 4.02 -46.35 -2.66
CA ILE A 777 2.90 -47.28 -2.54
C ILE A 777 3.34 -48.70 -2.88
N LEU A 778 2.78 -49.67 -2.17
CA LEU A 778 2.87 -51.10 -2.45
C LEU A 778 1.54 -51.56 -3.01
N VAL A 779 1.60 -52.26 -4.13
CA VAL A 779 0.41 -52.80 -4.80
C VAL A 779 0.57 -54.26 -5.18
N ASP A 780 -0.52 -55.00 -5.15
CA ASP A 780 -0.65 -56.34 -5.72
C ASP A 780 -1.04 -56.25 -7.20
N ASN A 781 -0.18 -56.76 -8.08
CA ASN A 781 -0.30 -56.71 -9.54
C ASN A 781 -0.53 -58.11 -10.16
N SER A 782 -1.13 -59.03 -9.43
CA SER A 782 -1.23 -60.45 -9.82
C SER A 782 -2.23 -60.78 -10.93
N ALA A 783 -3.09 -59.84 -11.34
CA ALA A 783 -4.06 -60.04 -12.42
C ALA A 783 -4.02 -58.87 -13.43
N PRO A 784 -3.96 -59.12 -14.75
CA PRO A 784 -3.97 -58.06 -15.76
C PRO A 784 -5.27 -57.25 -15.86
N ASP A 785 -6.40 -57.79 -15.35
CA ASP A 785 -7.76 -57.25 -15.57
C ASP A 785 -8.57 -57.04 -14.26
N VAL A 786 -7.91 -56.87 -13.10
CA VAL A 786 -8.58 -56.55 -11.82
C VAL A 786 -8.02 -55.25 -11.25
N VAL A 787 -8.85 -54.54 -10.47
CA VAL A 787 -8.48 -53.38 -9.65
C VAL A 787 -7.20 -53.71 -8.86
N THR A 788 -6.13 -52.95 -9.11
CA THR A 788 -4.88 -53.02 -8.36
C THR A 788 -5.18 -52.91 -6.86
N GLN A 789 -4.89 -53.97 -6.10
CA GLN A 789 -5.13 -53.96 -4.67
C GLN A 789 -3.99 -53.22 -3.97
N PHE A 790 -4.34 -52.17 -3.24
CA PHE A 790 -3.41 -51.39 -2.44
C PHE A 790 -3.04 -52.16 -1.16
N MET A 791 -1.74 -52.27 -0.89
CA MET A 791 -1.21 -53.08 0.21
C MET A 791 -0.54 -52.25 1.31
N GLY A 792 -0.20 -50.98 1.03
CA GLY A 792 0.43 -50.07 1.99
C GLY A 792 1.06 -48.86 1.33
N GLN A 793 1.27 -47.79 2.10
CA GLN A 793 2.01 -46.61 1.66
C GLN A 793 2.89 -46.03 2.76
N THR A 794 3.89 -45.27 2.35
CA THR A 794 4.64 -44.35 3.21
C THR A 794 4.77 -42.99 2.53
N LEU A 795 4.64 -41.92 3.32
CA LEU A 795 4.83 -40.55 2.88
C LEU A 795 6.09 -39.98 3.54
N ILE A 796 6.97 -39.39 2.75
CA ILE A 796 8.23 -38.80 3.20
C ILE A 796 8.23 -37.34 2.79
N PHE A 797 8.31 -36.44 3.77
CA PHE A 797 8.53 -35.02 3.51
C PHE A 797 9.99 -34.77 3.16
N ALA A 798 10.23 -34.11 2.03
CA ALA A 798 11.58 -33.84 1.56
C ALA A 798 12.36 -32.98 2.55
N ASN A 799 11.73 -31.96 3.16
CA ASN A 799 12.36 -31.06 4.15
C ASN A 799 13.75 -30.54 3.69
N GLY A 800 13.92 -30.30 2.38
CA GLY A 800 15.17 -29.85 1.77
C GLY A 800 16.29 -30.90 1.71
N LYS A 801 16.00 -32.18 2.00
CA LYS A 801 16.96 -33.29 1.87
C LYS A 801 17.16 -33.66 0.39
N GLN A 802 18.39 -34.05 0.05
CA GLN A 802 18.77 -34.53 -1.28
C GLN A 802 18.78 -36.07 -1.33
N VAL A 803 18.43 -36.65 -2.48
CA VAL A 803 18.53 -38.10 -2.71
C VAL A 803 19.97 -38.61 -2.55
N PRO A 804 20.18 -39.86 -2.08
CA PRO A 804 19.18 -40.89 -1.81
C PRO A 804 18.35 -40.64 -0.54
N LEU A 805 17.03 -40.75 -0.65
CA LEU A 805 16.10 -40.67 0.50
C LEU A 805 15.74 -42.08 0.95
N ALA A 806 15.97 -42.40 2.22
CA ALA A 806 15.57 -43.70 2.76
C ALA A 806 14.05 -43.77 2.95
N PHE A 807 13.44 -44.93 2.70
CA PHE A 807 12.05 -45.21 3.01
C PHE A 807 11.93 -46.53 3.76
N GLU A 808 10.92 -46.59 4.63
CA GLU A 808 10.40 -47.80 5.22
C GLU A 808 8.90 -47.83 4.94
N LEU A 809 8.45 -48.87 4.25
CA LEU A 809 7.04 -49.09 3.92
C LEU A 809 6.56 -50.32 4.68
N GLU A 810 5.58 -50.12 5.56
CA GLU A 810 4.93 -51.19 6.30
C GLU A 810 3.78 -51.79 5.48
N TYR A 811 3.67 -53.12 5.50
CA TYR A 811 2.59 -53.85 4.83
C TYR A 811 2.12 -55.04 5.68
N PRO A 812 0.85 -55.47 5.56
CA PRO A 812 0.30 -56.61 6.30
C PRO A 812 0.79 -57.95 5.73
N ILE A 813 1.57 -58.74 6.51
CA ILE A 813 2.16 -60.01 6.03
C ILE A 813 1.08 -61.06 5.70
N GLU A 814 -0.05 -61.07 6.40
CA GLU A 814 -1.15 -62.02 6.19
C GLU A 814 -1.89 -61.84 4.85
N GLN A 815 -1.74 -60.67 4.22
CA GLN A 815 -2.34 -60.39 2.91
C GLN A 815 -1.41 -60.75 1.75
N ILE A 816 -0.20 -61.25 2.05
CA ILE A 816 0.77 -61.66 1.05
C ILE A 816 0.52 -63.12 0.66
N ASP A 817 0.01 -63.32 -0.55
CA ASP A 817 -0.04 -64.63 -1.19
C ASP A 817 1.32 -64.90 -1.86
N PRO A 818 2.02 -66.00 -1.52
CA PRO A 818 3.32 -66.32 -2.12
C PRO A 818 3.27 -66.56 -3.64
N THR A 819 2.09 -66.74 -4.23
CA THR A 819 1.88 -66.92 -5.68
C THR A 819 1.65 -65.59 -6.43
N HIS A 820 1.47 -64.49 -5.70
CA HIS A 820 1.18 -63.16 -6.25
C HIS A 820 2.45 -62.35 -6.58
N VAL A 821 2.31 -61.29 -7.39
CA VAL A 821 3.37 -60.35 -7.75
C VAL A 821 3.08 -58.99 -7.13
N TYR A 822 3.91 -58.58 -6.18
CA TYR A 822 3.81 -57.28 -5.52
C TYR A 822 4.82 -56.31 -6.08
N THR A 823 4.43 -55.06 -6.28
CA THR A 823 5.32 -54.03 -6.82
C THR A 823 5.23 -52.71 -6.06
N LEU A 824 6.36 -52.02 -5.93
CA LEU A 824 6.42 -50.64 -5.45
C LEU A 824 6.29 -49.65 -6.60
N GLN A 825 5.63 -48.53 -6.31
CA GLN A 825 5.65 -47.31 -7.11
C GLN A 825 5.93 -46.15 -6.17
N ALA A 826 6.70 -45.17 -6.63
CA ALA A 826 6.94 -43.93 -5.90
C ALA A 826 6.71 -42.70 -6.78
N ARG A 827 6.10 -41.68 -6.19
CA ARG A 827 5.82 -40.39 -6.81
C ARG A 827 6.31 -39.26 -5.90
N ILE A 828 6.90 -38.23 -6.49
CA ILE A 828 7.26 -37.00 -5.79
C ILE A 828 6.32 -35.91 -6.25
N THR A 829 5.67 -35.23 -5.32
CA THR A 829 4.70 -34.15 -5.58
C THR A 829 5.11 -32.86 -4.89
N LEU A 830 4.68 -31.73 -5.45
CA LEU A 830 4.70 -30.41 -4.82
C LEU A 830 3.28 -29.88 -4.81
N GLY A 831 2.62 -29.89 -3.65
CA GLY A 831 1.17 -29.78 -3.58
C GLY A 831 0.50 -30.90 -4.40
N ASN A 832 -0.34 -30.55 -5.38
CA ASN A 832 -0.99 -31.52 -6.28
C ASN A 832 -0.22 -31.78 -7.59
N GLN A 833 0.96 -31.19 -7.78
CA GLN A 833 1.73 -31.32 -9.03
C GLN A 833 2.75 -32.47 -8.92
N PRO A 834 2.68 -33.51 -9.76
CA PRO A 834 3.67 -34.58 -9.77
C PRO A 834 4.96 -34.12 -10.46
N LEU A 835 6.06 -34.15 -9.72
CA LEU A 835 7.39 -33.79 -10.21
C LEU A 835 8.13 -35.01 -10.75
N PHE A 836 8.02 -36.16 -10.07
CA PHE A 836 8.67 -37.40 -10.46
C PHE A 836 7.74 -38.59 -10.27
N ASP A 837 7.90 -39.62 -11.09
CA ASP A 837 7.19 -40.90 -10.97
C ASP A 837 8.13 -42.07 -11.27
N THR A 838 7.75 -43.26 -10.84
CA THR A 838 8.50 -44.48 -11.13
C THR A 838 8.12 -44.97 -12.52
N PRO A 839 9.06 -45.07 -13.47
CA PRO A 839 8.74 -45.35 -14.87
C PRO A 839 8.21 -46.78 -15.09
N GLN A 840 8.53 -47.72 -14.21
CA GLN A 840 8.06 -49.11 -14.23
C GLN A 840 7.90 -49.62 -12.79
N PRO A 841 6.87 -50.45 -12.49
CA PRO A 841 6.69 -51.02 -11.16
C PRO A 841 7.89 -51.88 -10.73
N ILE A 842 8.27 -51.81 -9.45
CA ILE A 842 9.46 -52.50 -8.90
C ILE A 842 9.02 -53.71 -8.10
N ALA A 843 9.33 -54.93 -8.55
CA ALA A 843 8.89 -56.17 -7.88
C ALA A 843 9.54 -56.37 -6.51
N VAL A 844 8.74 -56.76 -5.51
CA VAL A 844 9.12 -56.94 -4.10
C VAL A 844 8.37 -58.13 -3.48
N LEU A 845 8.76 -58.54 -2.27
CA LEU A 845 8.14 -59.57 -1.41
C LEU A 845 8.26 -61.03 -1.89
N THR A 846 7.65 -61.40 -3.02
CA THR A 846 7.52 -62.79 -3.47
C THR A 846 8.57 -63.16 -4.51
N SER A 847 8.65 -64.44 -4.89
CA SER A 847 9.55 -64.93 -5.95
C SER A 847 11.05 -64.62 -5.75
N GLY A 848 11.49 -64.44 -4.50
CA GLY A 848 12.87 -64.10 -4.17
C GLY A 848 13.24 -62.62 -4.37
N ASN A 849 12.26 -61.75 -4.61
CA ASN A 849 12.48 -60.32 -4.75
C ASN A 849 12.89 -59.67 -3.41
N PRO A 850 13.70 -58.60 -3.45
CA PRO A 850 14.24 -57.98 -2.25
C PRO A 850 13.15 -57.29 -1.41
N VAL A 851 13.32 -57.34 -0.10
CA VAL A 851 12.51 -56.60 0.90
C VAL A 851 13.35 -55.59 1.69
N THR A 852 14.67 -55.62 1.51
CA THR A 852 15.64 -54.68 2.10
C THR A 852 16.62 -54.20 1.05
N ASN A 853 17.11 -52.97 1.18
CA ASN A 853 17.97 -52.31 0.19
C ASN A 853 17.31 -52.21 -1.20
N VAL A 854 15.99 -52.03 -1.24
CA VAL A 854 15.27 -51.81 -2.51
C VAL A 854 15.65 -50.42 -3.05
N GLU A 855 16.09 -50.35 -4.29
CA GLU A 855 16.41 -49.08 -4.95
C GLU A 855 15.27 -48.67 -5.87
N ILE A 856 14.67 -47.50 -5.59
CA ILE A 856 13.65 -46.89 -6.43
C ILE A 856 14.28 -45.74 -7.18
N LEU A 857 14.27 -45.82 -8.52
CA LEU A 857 14.66 -44.71 -9.40
C LEU A 857 13.40 -44.03 -9.91
N VAL A 858 13.15 -42.79 -9.47
CA VAL A 858 12.07 -41.96 -10.01
C VAL A 858 12.61 -41.04 -11.12
N GLN A 859 11.76 -40.76 -12.10
CA GLN A 859 12.08 -39.91 -13.25
C GLN A 859 11.09 -38.76 -13.33
N PRO A 860 11.49 -37.58 -13.86
CA PRO A 860 10.57 -36.48 -14.05
C PRO A 860 9.34 -36.92 -14.84
N VAL A 861 8.15 -36.50 -14.40
CA VAL A 861 6.92 -36.72 -15.17
C VAL A 861 7.02 -35.90 -16.45
N GLN A 862 6.76 -36.53 -17.61
CA GLN A 862 6.78 -35.86 -18.92
C GLN A 862 5.49 -35.10 -19.20
#